data_AF-A0A946EKC4-F1
#
_entry.id   AF-A0A946EKC4-F1
#
_cell.length_a   1.000
_cell.length_b   1.000
_cell.length_c   1.000
_cell.angle_alpha   90.00
_cell.angle_beta   90.00
_cell.angle_gamma   90.00
#
_symmetry.space_group_name_H-M   'P 1'
#
loop_
_entity.id
_entity.type
_entity.pdbx_description
1 polymer ?
#
loop_
_entity_poly.entity_id
_entity_poly.type
_entity_poly.pdbx_seq_one_letter_code
_entity_poly.pdbx_strand_id
1 'polypeptide(L)'
;MRRFFNLLMVGLFCMVPYFNLAHGSPHHHHHYHNSSSLPNCDQLFARSLQTHGIHNHHDVNFSCGATTTNNIDNILSTKKVINSNSSCADTCGDSDCVASGATAATIDVGSFQEQSGGSDITVNANNSVILGAGGTQNYNNITVDTMGTLTFSTNNPNTTYKIDKLTTEANSTVNLAPGDYWIKDNQIKANTTFNISGTGTVRLYFNDNITIQSNVVFNSIEANPAKQLFIYSYKSVTVQSNTTINAFIYSSKKTTVEGTTVVVGAISGKEVDMKNTSRVTYDSIAAQQVELGNLCVEGSSVTHFVINTANVGSFCAPHQVIVTAKNSTATVTDYTGSITLDTGTNIGSWTKVQGAGSFADTNTADGKAIYTFASDDNGQAIFALTYNNGPSPIDVETYETANDNIRDDDTEGTISFAPYAIWLTEAAIVDINNVVPFAANMTAGVEDTVQITAYGQVQGGNVCGIVTDFTGSQQLKFWFDYVDPNTGALPILFRADLQSNTTNNLAITENAAGTYAVAFSSGVASVGIKYRDVGKLKMHTALSSNSSVSGSTNNFVVKPATFALTIGNNPGAADASGGIFKKAGEAFSVVATVQDIDGNTTPNYGNEAAAEGIEVYSSTLVAPVGGRNGTSGLGILGNGSAFTKSTPGVFTANNVSFDEVGIIKINARVADQNYIGAGNVSGTETGNIGRFTPNNLSITANTPSLNSGCIACGFTYLGQSFTYSTAPQLTVTARNVAGGTTINYANTFYKLSIGTISAVYSSNSTQALLNSALAEADINVAEQGNGVALISLDDGGGISFSKVNGIDASPFNAELALAVTVQDSDSIAYASNPYTFGAVTTGNGIAFNGGKAFYQGRVGVKNANGSELINLTVPFIVEYFNGTDYIPNTLDSATQLLSNNITLTPSPGSLNTSVSIQNQVGGIGAVILAAPSPAVTGYVDVEVNLSSMQYLQHDWPHDGNVDGLFNDNPVSRGTFGIYSGDPNVIYMRELY
;
A
#
# COMPACT_ATOMS: atom_id res chain seq x y z
N MET A 1 -25.60 41.81 4.83
CA MET A 1 -24.58 42.86 4.63
C MET A 1 -23.21 42.19 4.53
N ARG A 2 -22.40 42.58 3.55
CA ARG A 2 -21.07 42.04 3.19
C ARG A 2 -19.99 42.37 4.25
N ARG A 3 -18.97 41.50 4.41
CA ARG A 3 -17.51 41.76 4.16
C ARG A 3 -16.51 41.06 5.15
N PHE A 4 -15.52 40.39 4.52
CA PHE A 4 -14.05 40.37 4.73
C PHE A 4 -13.32 39.76 5.98
N PHE A 5 -12.54 38.69 5.70
CA PHE A 5 -11.06 38.52 5.70
C PHE A 5 -10.14 38.74 6.95
N ASN A 6 -9.17 37.79 7.03
CA ASN A 6 -8.00 37.55 7.91
C ASN A 6 -7.06 38.73 8.26
N LEU A 7 -6.27 38.63 9.36
CA LEU A 7 -4.78 38.40 9.41
C LEU A 7 -4.14 38.70 10.80
N LEU A 8 -2.93 38.14 11.04
CA LEU A 8 -1.76 38.52 11.92
C LEU A 8 -1.37 37.51 13.05
N MET A 9 -0.13 37.36 13.55
CA MET A 9 1.30 37.53 13.16
C MET A 9 2.17 37.46 14.48
N VAL A 10 3.45 37.04 14.38
CA VAL A 10 4.65 37.39 15.23
C VAL A 10 4.92 36.77 16.63
N GLY A 11 6.08 36.08 16.75
CA GLY A 11 7.27 36.54 17.51
C GLY A 11 7.71 35.84 18.81
N LEU A 12 9.04 35.61 18.97
CA LEU A 12 9.89 35.80 20.19
C LEU A 12 11.32 35.24 19.91
N PHE A 13 12.42 36.02 19.95
CA PHE A 13 13.30 36.49 21.06
C PHE A 13 14.46 35.57 21.47
N CYS A 14 15.57 36.25 21.78
CA CYS A 14 16.96 35.82 21.96
C CYS A 14 17.38 35.85 23.45
N MET A 15 18.30 34.99 23.88
CA MET A 15 19.15 35.20 25.08
C MET A 15 20.41 34.32 25.08
N VAL A 16 21.52 34.88 25.57
CA VAL A 16 22.89 34.30 25.71
C VAL A 16 23.26 34.26 27.20
N PRO A 17 24.16 33.36 27.67
CA PRO A 17 25.42 33.83 28.25
C PRO A 17 26.67 32.97 27.93
N TYR A 18 27.85 33.61 28.13
CA TYR A 18 29.25 33.22 27.88
C TYR A 18 29.83 32.07 28.75
N PHE A 19 30.82 31.30 28.23
CA PHE A 19 32.19 31.14 28.80
C PHE A 19 33.15 30.34 27.87
N ASN A 20 34.47 30.53 28.10
CA ASN A 20 35.67 30.38 27.26
C ASN A 20 36.09 29.02 26.62
N LEU A 21 36.57 29.14 25.37
CA LEU A 21 37.79 28.61 24.70
C LEU A 21 38.44 27.27 25.15
N ALA A 22 38.44 26.30 24.23
CA ALA A 22 39.56 25.39 23.97
C ALA A 22 39.56 24.94 22.49
N HIS A 23 40.75 24.84 21.89
CA HIS A 23 40.99 24.52 20.49
C HIS A 23 40.57 23.09 20.11
N GLY A 24 39.94 22.93 18.95
CA GLY A 24 39.75 21.65 18.27
C GLY A 24 39.16 21.84 16.88
N SER A 25 39.93 21.51 15.84
CA SER A 25 39.48 21.48 14.44
C SER A 25 38.25 20.58 14.28
N PRO A 26 37.19 20.98 13.55
CA PRO A 26 36.14 20.06 13.16
C PRO A 26 36.47 19.44 11.79
N HIS A 27 36.72 18.13 11.83
CA HIS A 27 36.50 17.23 10.69
C HIS A 27 35.02 17.31 10.27
N HIS A 28 34.78 17.61 9.00
CA HIS A 28 33.46 17.46 8.38
C HIS A 28 33.12 15.96 8.27
N HIS A 29 32.10 15.52 8.99
CA HIS A 29 31.43 14.24 8.77
C HIS A 29 30.55 14.34 7.52
N HIS A 30 30.94 13.63 6.45
CA HIS A 30 30.07 13.32 5.32
C HIS A 30 29.10 12.22 5.73
N HIS A 31 27.80 12.54 5.79
CA HIS A 31 26.74 11.53 5.72
C HIS A 31 26.60 11.10 4.26
N TYR A 32 27.03 9.88 3.94
CA TYR A 32 26.70 9.23 2.67
C TYR A 32 25.28 8.69 2.75
N HIS A 33 24.35 9.37 2.07
CA HIS A 33 23.17 8.69 1.53
C HIS A 33 23.58 8.06 0.20
N ASN A 34 23.57 6.73 0.12
CA ASN A 34 23.66 6.00 -1.13
C ASN A 34 22.32 6.13 -1.88
N SER A 35 22.16 7.23 -2.61
CA SER A 35 21.32 7.28 -3.80
C SER A 35 22.25 7.06 -4.99
N SER A 36 21.90 6.12 -5.87
CA SER A 36 22.55 5.92 -7.17
C SER A 36 22.85 7.26 -7.84
N SER A 37 24.12 7.64 -7.93
CA SER A 37 24.55 8.84 -8.63
C SER A 37 24.27 8.65 -10.12
N LEU A 38 23.26 9.35 -10.62
CA LEU A 38 23.13 9.64 -12.05
C LEU A 38 24.40 10.34 -12.55
N PRO A 39 24.83 10.14 -13.82
CA PRO A 39 26.01 10.81 -14.37
C PRO A 39 25.90 12.34 -14.26
N ASN A 40 27.03 13.02 -14.01
CA ASN A 40 27.15 14.45 -13.71
C ASN A 40 26.47 15.38 -14.75
N CYS A 41 25.20 15.75 -14.53
CA CYS A 41 24.54 16.86 -15.24
C CYS A 41 24.94 18.25 -14.70
N ASP A 42 25.55 18.32 -13.51
CA ASP A 42 25.81 19.57 -12.77
C ASP A 42 26.78 20.54 -13.49
N GLN A 43 27.56 20.03 -14.45
CA GLN A 43 28.49 20.81 -15.28
C GLN A 43 27.78 21.54 -16.42
N LEU A 44 26.58 21.10 -16.80
CA LEU A 44 25.91 21.58 -18.01
C LEU A 44 25.26 22.94 -17.82
N PHE A 45 24.81 23.28 -16.62
CA PHE A 45 24.33 24.62 -16.28
C PHE A 45 25.02 25.08 -15.00
N ALA A 46 26.35 25.08 -15.01
CA ALA A 46 27.13 25.45 -13.82
C ALA A 46 26.91 26.92 -13.40
N ARG A 47 26.45 27.78 -14.33
CA ARG A 47 26.31 29.24 -14.18
C ARG A 47 25.00 29.73 -14.79
N SER A 48 24.53 30.92 -14.39
CA SER A 48 23.32 31.54 -14.93
C SER A 48 23.35 31.71 -16.45
N LEU A 49 24.52 32.08 -16.98
CA LEU A 49 24.79 32.36 -18.37
C LEU A 49 26.13 31.73 -18.72
N GLN A 50 26.17 31.06 -19.86
CA GLN A 50 27.35 30.33 -20.29
C GLN A 50 27.35 30.07 -21.79
N THR A 51 28.53 29.86 -22.34
CA THR A 51 28.70 29.52 -23.76
C THR A 51 29.28 28.12 -23.92
N HIS A 52 28.98 27.45 -25.05
CA HIS A 52 29.47 26.11 -25.39
C HIS A 52 30.07 26.04 -26.80
N GLY A 53 30.88 25.01 -27.06
CA GLY A 53 31.55 24.78 -28.35
C GLY A 53 33.00 25.29 -28.45
N ILE A 54 33.60 25.15 -29.64
CA ILE A 54 35.05 25.34 -29.91
C ILE A 54 35.40 26.42 -30.98
N HIS A 55 34.45 27.26 -31.41
CA HIS A 55 34.65 28.30 -32.42
C HIS A 55 34.95 29.71 -31.84
N ASN A 56 35.28 30.67 -32.71
CA ASN A 56 35.89 31.97 -32.32
C ASN A 56 34.93 33.03 -31.74
N HIS A 57 33.65 32.71 -31.50
CA HIS A 57 32.61 33.69 -31.08
C HIS A 57 31.75 33.15 -29.92
N HIS A 58 32.40 32.78 -28.82
CA HIS A 58 31.77 32.23 -27.62
C HIS A 58 31.68 33.27 -26.51
N ASP A 59 30.89 34.31 -26.78
CA ASP A 59 30.81 35.51 -25.95
C ASP A 59 29.45 35.61 -25.24
N VAL A 60 29.46 36.14 -24.02
CA VAL A 60 28.26 36.65 -23.34
C VAL A 60 28.28 38.17 -23.45
N ASN A 61 27.30 38.75 -24.12
CA ASN A 61 27.21 40.17 -24.42
C ASN A 61 26.11 40.83 -23.58
N PHE A 62 26.46 41.81 -22.76
CA PHE A 62 25.51 42.62 -22.00
C PHE A 62 25.34 44.00 -22.64
N SER A 63 24.09 44.39 -22.89
CA SER A 63 23.69 45.77 -23.13
C SER A 63 23.42 46.50 -21.80
N CYS A 64 23.35 47.83 -21.84
CA CYS A 64 23.08 48.63 -20.64
C CYS A 64 21.78 48.24 -19.93
N GLY A 65 21.88 47.85 -18.66
CA GLY A 65 20.74 47.50 -17.79
C GLY A 65 20.47 45.99 -17.69
N ALA A 66 21.13 45.16 -18.50
CA ALA A 66 20.92 43.72 -18.48
C ALA A 66 21.77 43.10 -17.37
N THR A 67 21.18 42.18 -16.61
CA THR A 67 21.80 41.64 -15.40
C THR A 67 21.61 40.14 -15.28
N THR A 68 22.48 39.53 -14.51
CA THR A 68 22.28 38.19 -14.00
C THR A 68 22.58 38.12 -12.50
N THR A 69 21.84 37.30 -11.76
CA THR A 69 21.89 37.26 -10.29
C THR A 69 21.89 35.82 -9.77
N ASN A 70 22.26 35.67 -8.50
CA ASN A 70 22.28 34.39 -7.77
C ASN A 70 23.32 33.36 -8.29
N ASN A 71 24.34 33.82 -9.01
CA ASN A 71 25.52 33.02 -9.30
C ASN A 71 26.35 32.80 -8.01
N ILE A 72 27.12 31.70 -7.96
CA ILE A 72 28.02 31.40 -6.83
C ILE A 72 29.17 32.41 -6.69
N ASP A 73 29.59 33.00 -7.80
CA ASP A 73 30.56 34.10 -7.90
C ASP A 73 30.24 34.94 -9.17
N ASN A 74 31.03 35.97 -9.47
CA ASN A 74 30.83 36.81 -10.65
C ASN A 74 31.46 36.23 -11.94
N ILE A 75 31.85 34.97 -11.97
CA ILE A 75 32.49 34.29 -13.10
C ILE A 75 31.43 33.51 -13.90
N LEU A 76 31.40 33.75 -15.22
CA LEU A 76 30.57 33.02 -16.18
C LEU A 76 31.42 32.03 -16.99
N SER A 77 30.86 30.87 -17.30
CA SER A 77 31.51 29.84 -18.13
C SER A 77 31.47 30.24 -19.60
N THR A 78 32.36 31.14 -19.99
CA THR A 78 32.46 31.68 -21.34
C THR A 78 33.90 32.07 -21.67
N LYS A 79 34.25 32.16 -22.96
CA LYS A 79 35.55 32.66 -23.41
C LYS A 79 35.70 34.15 -23.14
N LYS A 80 34.61 34.91 -23.27
CA LYS A 80 34.60 36.35 -23.12
C LYS A 80 33.26 36.85 -22.58
N VAL A 81 33.32 37.91 -21.78
CA VAL A 81 32.19 38.73 -21.40
C VAL A 81 32.41 40.12 -22.00
N ILE A 82 31.40 40.65 -22.70
CA ILE A 82 31.43 42.00 -23.30
C ILE A 82 30.36 42.85 -22.63
N ASN A 83 30.79 43.83 -21.84
CA ASN A 83 29.90 44.81 -21.22
C ASN A 83 29.92 46.07 -22.08
N SER A 84 28.84 46.31 -22.82
CA SER A 84 28.79 47.31 -23.90
C SER A 84 28.78 48.77 -23.40
N ASN A 85 28.74 49.01 -22.09
CA ASN A 85 28.84 50.35 -21.50
C ASN A 85 29.21 50.31 -20.00
N SER A 86 30.38 50.84 -19.63
CA SER A 86 30.92 50.88 -18.26
C SER A 86 30.23 51.90 -17.32
N SER A 87 29.11 52.51 -17.73
CA SER A 87 28.34 53.48 -16.93
C SER A 87 26.98 52.95 -16.46
N CYS A 88 26.71 51.66 -16.66
CA CYS A 88 25.45 51.00 -16.33
C CYS A 88 25.59 50.09 -15.10
N ALA A 89 24.47 49.59 -14.59
CA ALA A 89 24.44 48.71 -13.41
C ALA A 89 25.29 47.43 -13.60
N ASP A 90 25.82 46.93 -12.49
CA ASP A 90 26.66 45.73 -12.43
C ASP A 90 25.98 44.51 -13.04
N THR A 91 26.67 43.86 -13.98
CA THR A 91 26.11 42.77 -14.78
C THR A 91 25.88 41.47 -13.98
N CYS A 92 26.59 41.24 -12.86
CA CYS A 92 26.48 40.08 -11.97
C CYS A 92 25.92 40.44 -10.57
N GLY A 93 25.01 41.41 -10.49
CA GLY A 93 24.34 41.80 -9.24
C GLY A 93 25.12 42.87 -8.47
N ASP A 94 26.14 42.46 -7.72
CA ASP A 94 26.96 43.36 -6.88
C ASP A 94 28.34 43.71 -7.51
N SER A 95 28.62 43.14 -8.69
CA SER A 95 29.83 43.40 -9.47
C SER A 95 29.61 43.01 -10.93
N ASP A 96 30.49 43.48 -11.81
CA ASP A 96 30.48 43.04 -13.21
C ASP A 96 30.87 41.55 -13.36
N CYS A 97 30.18 40.87 -14.28
CA CYS A 97 30.52 39.51 -14.66
C CYS A 97 31.87 39.46 -15.38
N VAL A 98 32.65 38.44 -15.08
CA VAL A 98 33.92 38.14 -15.73
C VAL A 98 33.89 36.77 -16.39
N ALA A 99 34.66 36.59 -17.46
CA ALA A 99 34.77 35.32 -18.16
C ALA A 99 35.72 34.37 -17.41
N SER A 100 35.37 33.08 -17.34
CA SER A 100 36.30 32.04 -16.87
C SER A 100 37.45 31.77 -17.85
N GLY A 101 37.25 32.11 -19.14
CA GLY A 101 38.16 31.75 -20.24
C GLY A 101 37.92 30.35 -20.81
N ALA A 102 36.90 29.63 -20.32
CA ALA A 102 36.50 28.31 -20.77
C ALA A 102 34.99 28.26 -21.04
N THR A 103 34.59 27.53 -22.08
CA THR A 103 33.18 27.23 -22.37
C THR A 103 32.68 26.09 -21.49
N ALA A 104 31.37 26.04 -21.24
CA ALA A 104 30.71 24.91 -20.62
C ALA A 104 30.62 23.71 -21.57
N ALA A 105 30.30 22.54 -21.02
CA ALA A 105 30.12 21.30 -21.78
C ALA A 105 29.04 21.44 -22.86
N THR A 106 29.25 20.80 -24.01
CA THR A 106 28.25 20.68 -25.07
C THR A 106 27.35 19.49 -24.82
N ILE A 107 26.04 19.67 -25.03
CA ILE A 107 25.07 18.58 -25.11
C ILE A 107 25.01 18.08 -26.55
N ASP A 108 25.06 16.76 -26.71
CA ASP A 108 24.50 16.11 -27.90
C ASP A 108 23.13 15.53 -27.57
N VAL A 109 22.10 15.97 -28.29
CA VAL A 109 20.72 15.48 -28.17
C VAL A 109 20.38 14.46 -29.27
N GLY A 110 21.37 14.07 -30.08
CA GLY A 110 21.21 13.26 -31.27
C GLY A 110 20.50 14.00 -32.41
N SER A 111 20.17 13.25 -33.46
CA SER A 111 19.37 13.76 -34.57
C SER A 111 17.94 14.10 -34.14
N PHE A 112 17.39 15.20 -34.66
CA PHE A 112 16.00 15.60 -34.40
C PHE A 112 15.03 14.47 -34.80
N GLN A 113 14.14 14.12 -33.89
CA GLN A 113 13.19 13.02 -34.09
C GLN A 113 11.96 13.48 -34.88
N GLU A 114 12.05 13.35 -36.21
CA GLU A 114 10.89 13.61 -37.08
C GLU A 114 9.80 12.54 -36.92
N GLN A 115 8.55 12.91 -37.20
CA GLN A 115 7.45 11.97 -37.36
C GLN A 115 7.30 11.51 -38.82
N SER A 116 6.68 10.34 -39.03
CA SER A 116 6.18 9.91 -40.33
C SER A 116 4.65 9.87 -40.30
N GLY A 117 4.02 11.02 -40.56
CA GLY A 117 2.57 11.21 -40.50
C GLY A 117 2.02 11.46 -39.09
N GLY A 118 0.86 12.11 -39.03
CA GLY A 118 0.21 12.55 -37.80
C GLY A 118 -1.13 13.24 -38.09
N SER A 119 -1.83 13.68 -37.05
CA SER A 119 -3.11 14.39 -37.17
C SER A 119 -2.92 15.91 -37.15
N ASP A 120 -3.74 16.63 -37.92
CA ASP A 120 -3.89 18.08 -37.78
C ASP A 120 -4.91 18.39 -36.66
N ILE A 121 -4.54 19.31 -35.76
CA ILE A 121 -5.34 19.72 -34.61
C ILE A 121 -5.53 21.23 -34.64
N THR A 122 -6.77 21.66 -34.54
CA THR A 122 -7.13 23.07 -34.33
C THR A 122 -7.91 23.21 -33.03
N VAL A 123 -7.36 23.98 -32.09
CA VAL A 123 -8.07 24.41 -30.89
C VAL A 123 -8.70 25.76 -31.20
N ASN A 124 -10.00 25.73 -31.54
CA ASN A 124 -10.75 26.93 -31.89
C ASN A 124 -10.74 27.96 -30.74
N ALA A 125 -10.91 29.23 -31.08
CA ALA A 125 -10.95 30.31 -30.11
C ALA A 125 -11.95 30.03 -28.96
N ASN A 126 -11.53 30.29 -27.73
CA ASN A 126 -12.29 30.04 -26.49
C ASN A 126 -12.64 28.57 -26.19
N ASN A 127 -12.11 27.60 -26.95
CA ASN A 127 -12.34 26.19 -26.70
C ASN A 127 -11.11 25.53 -26.06
N SER A 128 -11.33 24.34 -25.50
CA SER A 128 -10.28 23.50 -24.92
C SER A 128 -10.20 22.15 -25.62
N VAL A 129 -8.99 21.67 -25.89
CA VAL A 129 -8.74 20.33 -26.48
C VAL A 129 -7.73 19.58 -25.60
N ILE A 130 -7.99 18.30 -25.37
CA ILE A 130 -7.07 17.39 -24.68
C ILE A 130 -6.44 16.43 -25.69
N LEU A 131 -5.11 16.41 -25.77
CA LEU A 131 -4.33 15.50 -26.61
C LEU A 131 -3.66 14.40 -25.79
N GLY A 132 -3.27 13.30 -26.45
CA GLY A 132 -2.53 12.19 -25.81
C GLY A 132 -3.36 11.21 -24.97
N ALA A 133 -4.63 11.51 -24.65
CA ALA A 133 -5.48 10.63 -23.84
C ALA A 133 -5.78 9.27 -24.50
N GLY A 134 -5.77 9.19 -25.83
CA GLY A 134 -5.96 7.97 -26.62
C GLY A 134 -4.66 7.30 -27.09
N GLY A 135 -3.50 7.71 -26.57
CA GLY A 135 -2.19 7.17 -26.97
C GLY A 135 -1.57 7.79 -28.22
N THR A 136 -2.26 8.73 -28.89
CA THR A 136 -1.72 9.46 -30.05
C THR A 136 -0.54 10.35 -29.68
N GLN A 137 0.59 10.14 -30.36
CA GLN A 137 1.88 10.78 -30.07
C GLN A 137 2.41 11.67 -31.20
N ASN A 138 1.87 11.53 -32.42
CA ASN A 138 2.38 12.20 -33.63
C ASN A 138 1.33 13.19 -34.18
N TYR A 139 1.74 14.42 -34.45
CA TYR A 139 0.89 15.51 -34.94
C TYR A 139 1.57 16.27 -36.09
N ASN A 140 0.79 16.59 -37.14
CA ASN A 140 1.27 17.42 -38.25
C ASN A 140 1.25 18.89 -37.80
N ASN A 141 0.10 19.56 -37.87
CA ASN A 141 -0.05 20.93 -37.41
C ASN A 141 -0.93 20.98 -36.16
N ILE A 142 -0.44 21.64 -35.11
CA ILE A 142 -1.24 22.02 -33.96
C ILE A 142 -1.38 23.54 -33.98
N THR A 143 -2.61 24.03 -34.12
CA THR A 143 -2.94 25.47 -34.06
C THR A 143 -3.83 25.72 -32.85
N VAL A 144 -3.39 26.62 -31.98
CA VAL A 144 -4.17 27.08 -30.82
C VAL A 144 -4.59 28.53 -31.06
N ASP A 145 -5.85 28.74 -31.37
CA ASP A 145 -6.39 30.06 -31.67
C ASP A 145 -6.41 30.97 -30.42
N THR A 146 -6.71 32.25 -30.64
CA THR A 146 -6.82 33.25 -29.57
C THR A 146 -7.78 32.80 -28.46
N MET A 147 -7.34 32.85 -27.21
CA MET A 147 -8.07 32.35 -26.03
C MET A 147 -8.37 30.83 -26.04
N GLY A 148 -7.81 30.06 -26.98
CA GLY A 148 -7.87 28.60 -26.97
C GLY A 148 -6.97 27.99 -25.90
N THR A 149 -7.36 26.83 -25.37
CA THR A 149 -6.58 26.08 -24.37
C THR A 149 -6.25 24.67 -24.85
N LEU A 150 -5.00 24.41 -25.15
CA LEU A 150 -4.50 23.07 -25.44
C LEU A 150 -4.01 22.39 -24.16
N THR A 151 -4.37 21.13 -23.92
CA THR A 151 -3.88 20.35 -22.78
C THR A 151 -3.38 18.98 -23.23
N PHE A 152 -2.16 18.60 -22.85
CA PHE A 152 -1.68 17.22 -23.00
C PHE A 152 -2.09 16.42 -21.76
N SER A 153 -2.63 15.21 -21.98
CA SER A 153 -3.15 14.36 -20.92
C SER A 153 -2.04 13.88 -19.98
N THR A 154 -2.32 13.90 -18.67
CA THR A 154 -1.44 13.35 -17.62
C THR A 154 -1.60 11.84 -17.42
N ASN A 155 -2.49 11.18 -18.18
CA ASN A 155 -2.72 9.73 -18.06
C ASN A 155 -1.53 8.90 -18.56
N ASN A 156 -0.66 9.49 -19.39
CA ASN A 156 0.55 8.86 -19.91
C ASN A 156 1.76 9.77 -19.62
N PRO A 157 2.22 9.87 -18.35
CA PRO A 157 3.39 10.67 -18.03
C PRO A 157 4.63 10.10 -18.70
N ASN A 158 5.60 10.96 -19.03
CA ASN A 158 6.86 10.62 -19.71
C ASN A 158 6.69 10.12 -21.15
N THR A 159 5.63 10.56 -21.84
CA THR A 159 5.39 10.24 -23.25
C THR A 159 6.22 11.15 -24.16
N THR A 160 6.67 10.61 -25.31
CA THR A 160 7.28 11.38 -26.39
C THR A 160 6.22 11.81 -27.41
N TYR A 161 6.11 13.11 -27.66
CA TYR A 161 5.27 13.71 -28.68
C TYR A 161 6.14 14.27 -29.82
N LYS A 162 5.73 14.02 -31.07
CA LYS A 162 6.39 14.56 -32.27
C LYS A 162 5.41 15.45 -33.03
N ILE A 163 5.78 16.70 -33.28
CA ILE A 163 4.93 17.76 -33.81
C ILE A 163 5.65 18.44 -34.99
N ASP A 164 5.09 18.40 -36.19
CA ASP A 164 5.70 19.09 -37.34
C ASP A 164 5.60 20.61 -37.20
N LYS A 165 4.47 21.14 -36.73
CA LYS A 165 4.29 22.58 -36.49
C LYS A 165 3.40 22.89 -35.30
N LEU A 166 3.91 23.66 -34.33
CA LEU A 166 3.11 24.23 -33.24
C LEU A 166 2.91 25.74 -33.46
N THR A 167 1.65 26.16 -33.58
CA THR A 167 1.27 27.57 -33.72
C THR A 167 0.36 27.98 -32.57
N THR A 168 0.75 29.01 -31.82
CA THR A 168 -0.07 29.61 -30.77
C THR A 168 -0.43 31.04 -31.17
N GLU A 169 -1.71 31.35 -31.31
CA GLU A 169 -2.18 32.72 -31.50
C GLU A 169 -2.17 33.49 -30.18
N ALA A 170 -2.30 34.82 -30.26
CA ALA A 170 -2.19 35.66 -29.07
C ALA A 170 -3.23 35.31 -28.00
N ASN A 171 -2.85 35.36 -26.71
CA ASN A 171 -3.71 35.02 -25.57
C ASN A 171 -4.15 33.55 -25.47
N SER A 172 -3.46 32.63 -26.14
CA SER A 172 -3.72 31.19 -26.00
C SER A 172 -3.01 30.58 -24.78
N THR A 173 -3.47 29.40 -24.35
CA THR A 173 -2.87 28.63 -23.26
C THR A 173 -2.50 27.22 -23.72
N VAL A 174 -1.32 26.75 -23.35
CA VAL A 174 -0.84 25.37 -23.59
C VAL A 174 -0.41 24.74 -22.27
N ASN A 175 -1.08 23.67 -21.87
CA ASN A 175 -0.77 22.89 -20.67
C ASN A 175 -0.07 21.58 -21.08
N LEU A 176 1.18 21.42 -20.66
CA LEU A 176 2.05 20.30 -21.02
C LEU A 176 2.10 19.30 -19.86
N ALA A 177 1.93 18.01 -20.14
CA ALA A 177 2.23 16.94 -19.17
C ALA A 177 3.73 16.58 -19.23
N PRO A 178 4.35 16.08 -18.15
CA PRO A 178 5.75 15.61 -18.17
C PRO A 178 6.04 14.65 -19.32
N GLY A 179 7.15 14.85 -20.03
CA GLY A 179 7.49 14.14 -21.26
C GLY A 179 8.36 14.92 -22.25
N ASP A 180 8.63 14.31 -23.40
CA ASP A 180 9.47 14.84 -24.48
C ASP A 180 8.61 15.39 -25.62
N TYR A 181 8.91 16.58 -26.11
CA TYR A 181 8.17 17.20 -27.21
C TYR A 181 9.14 17.65 -28.31
N TRP A 182 9.12 16.95 -29.44
CA TRP A 182 9.92 17.25 -30.62
C TRP A 182 9.10 18.12 -31.58
N ILE A 183 9.44 19.41 -31.68
CA ILE A 183 8.70 20.41 -32.46
C ILE A 183 9.57 20.88 -33.63
N LYS A 184 9.17 20.56 -34.86
CA LYS A 184 9.97 20.86 -36.05
C LYS A 184 9.90 22.35 -36.43
N ASP A 185 8.70 22.89 -36.58
CA ASP A 185 8.42 24.32 -36.83
C ASP A 185 7.57 24.91 -35.69
N ASN A 186 7.76 26.20 -35.39
CA ASN A 186 7.06 26.87 -34.30
C ASN A 186 6.68 28.31 -34.62
N GLN A 187 5.53 28.74 -34.10
CA GLN A 187 5.11 30.14 -34.09
C GLN A 187 4.44 30.45 -32.74
N ILE A 188 5.20 31.07 -31.83
CA ILE A 188 4.71 31.43 -30.50
C ILE A 188 4.38 32.93 -30.46
N LYS A 189 3.09 33.28 -30.48
CA LYS A 189 2.64 34.69 -30.48
C LYS A 189 2.60 35.29 -29.06
N ALA A 190 2.51 36.62 -29.02
CA ALA A 190 2.47 37.41 -27.79
C ALA A 190 1.32 37.03 -26.85
N ASN A 191 1.53 37.20 -25.54
CA ASN A 191 0.54 36.88 -24.49
C ASN A 191 0.15 35.38 -24.39
N THR A 192 0.93 34.47 -24.98
CA THR A 192 0.71 33.02 -24.80
C THR A 192 1.16 32.57 -23.41
N THR A 193 0.44 31.65 -22.79
CA THR A 193 0.82 31.01 -21.51
C THR A 193 1.12 29.52 -21.73
N PHE A 194 2.29 29.05 -21.29
CA PHE A 194 2.66 27.65 -21.22
C PHE A 194 2.75 27.20 -19.76
N ASN A 195 2.00 26.16 -19.40
CA ASN A 195 1.97 25.59 -18.06
C ASN A 195 2.43 24.14 -18.06
N ILE A 196 2.91 23.66 -16.92
CA ILE A 196 3.22 22.26 -16.69
C ILE A 196 2.16 21.66 -15.78
N SER A 197 1.59 20.54 -16.20
CA SER A 197 0.53 19.79 -15.50
C SER A 197 1.14 18.54 -14.87
N GLY A 198 1.63 18.65 -13.64
CA GLY A 198 2.24 17.54 -12.89
C GLY A 198 3.60 17.91 -12.27
N THR A 199 4.21 16.96 -11.56
CA THR A 199 5.44 17.19 -10.79
C THR A 199 6.73 16.80 -11.51
N GLY A 200 6.65 16.21 -12.70
CA GLY A 200 7.82 15.78 -13.51
C GLY A 200 8.32 16.86 -14.48
N THR A 201 9.38 16.55 -15.22
CA THR A 201 10.03 17.47 -16.17
C THR A 201 9.42 17.37 -17.58
N VAL A 202 9.24 18.53 -18.22
CA VAL A 202 8.89 18.70 -19.63
C VAL A 202 10.15 19.12 -20.40
N ARG A 203 10.44 18.40 -21.49
CA ARG A 203 11.59 18.66 -22.36
C ARG A 203 11.11 19.04 -23.76
N LEU A 204 11.38 20.28 -24.17
CA LEU A 204 10.97 20.81 -25.47
C LEU A 204 12.18 20.87 -26.41
N TYR A 205 12.15 20.12 -27.52
CA TYR A 205 13.19 20.13 -28.55
C TYR A 205 12.67 20.83 -29.80
N PHE A 206 13.31 21.91 -30.23
CA PHE A 206 12.92 22.68 -31.40
C PHE A 206 13.94 22.56 -32.53
N ASN A 207 13.51 22.10 -33.71
CA ASN A 207 14.40 21.96 -34.87
C ASN A 207 14.74 23.30 -35.53
N ASP A 208 13.79 24.24 -35.59
CA ASP A 208 13.99 25.58 -36.17
C ASP A 208 14.28 26.67 -35.12
N ASN A 209 14.52 27.89 -35.57
CA ASN A 209 14.68 29.05 -34.69
C ASN A 209 13.42 29.25 -33.85
N ILE A 210 13.61 29.61 -32.58
CA ILE A 210 12.50 29.93 -31.68
C ILE A 210 12.45 31.45 -31.54
N THR A 211 11.28 32.03 -31.81
CA THR A 211 10.98 33.43 -31.44
C THR A 211 9.83 33.44 -30.45
N ILE A 212 10.14 33.68 -29.18
CA ILE A 212 9.16 33.89 -28.11
C ILE A 212 8.79 35.37 -28.11
N GLN A 213 7.57 35.69 -28.54
CA GLN A 213 7.09 37.08 -28.59
C GLN A 213 6.82 37.67 -27.19
N SER A 214 6.58 38.98 -27.14
CA SER A 214 6.40 39.71 -25.89
C SER A 214 5.25 39.18 -25.02
N ASN A 215 5.37 39.36 -23.70
CA ASN A 215 4.36 38.97 -22.70
C ASN A 215 4.06 37.46 -22.63
N VAL A 216 4.95 36.59 -23.11
CA VAL A 216 4.77 35.15 -22.96
C VAL A 216 5.14 34.72 -21.53
N VAL A 217 4.42 33.74 -21.00
CA VAL A 217 4.69 33.16 -19.68
C VAL A 217 4.96 31.68 -19.84
N PHE A 218 6.15 31.23 -19.45
CA PHE A 218 6.48 29.81 -19.32
C PHE A 218 6.57 29.44 -17.84
N ASN A 219 5.78 28.44 -17.46
CA ASN A 219 5.90 27.69 -16.23
C ASN A 219 5.99 28.57 -14.98
N SER A 220 4.95 29.35 -14.69
CA SER A 220 4.95 30.36 -13.60
C SER A 220 3.89 30.12 -12.50
N ILE A 221 3.36 28.89 -12.40
CA ILE A 221 2.24 28.57 -11.48
C ILE A 221 2.71 28.08 -10.08
N GLU A 222 3.87 27.44 -9.96
CA GLU A 222 4.32 26.79 -8.71
C GLU A 222 5.53 27.47 -8.04
N ALA A 223 5.85 27.08 -6.80
CA ALA A 223 7.05 27.50 -6.08
C ALA A 223 8.27 26.66 -6.53
N ASN A 224 9.33 27.32 -7.00
CA ASN A 224 10.48 26.74 -7.69
C ASN A 224 10.13 25.92 -8.97
N PRO A 225 9.57 26.58 -10.01
CA PRO A 225 9.12 25.89 -11.22
C PRO A 225 10.26 25.50 -12.18
N ALA A 226 11.46 26.07 -12.08
CA ALA A 226 12.50 25.94 -13.11
C ALA A 226 12.97 24.48 -13.35
N LYS A 227 12.94 23.60 -12.34
CA LYS A 227 13.31 22.18 -12.47
C LYS A 227 12.37 21.36 -13.37
N GLN A 228 11.16 21.86 -13.60
CA GLN A 228 10.14 21.17 -14.40
C GLN A 228 10.28 21.46 -15.91
N LEU A 229 11.12 22.39 -16.36
CA LEU A 229 11.18 22.77 -17.78
C LEU A 229 12.60 22.85 -18.33
N PHE A 230 12.87 22.08 -19.38
CA PHE A 230 14.07 22.19 -20.21
C PHE A 230 13.69 22.51 -21.67
N ILE A 231 14.38 23.49 -22.27
CA ILE A 231 14.18 23.91 -23.66
C ILE A 231 15.49 23.74 -24.40
N TYR A 232 15.46 22.94 -25.47
CA TYR A 232 16.57 22.77 -26.40
C TYR A 232 16.19 23.28 -27.79
N SER A 233 17.04 24.10 -28.41
CA SER A 233 16.91 24.48 -29.82
C SER A 233 18.13 24.04 -30.63
N TYR A 234 17.91 23.39 -31.76
CA TYR A 234 18.95 23.09 -32.76
C TYR A 234 19.47 24.34 -33.48
N LYS A 235 18.72 25.46 -33.42
CA LYS A 235 19.08 26.75 -34.01
C LYS A 235 19.09 27.85 -32.95
N SER A 236 18.76 29.10 -33.30
CA SER A 236 18.84 30.24 -32.39
C SER A 236 17.55 30.45 -31.61
N VAL A 237 17.66 30.99 -30.40
CA VAL A 237 16.53 31.36 -29.53
C VAL A 237 16.49 32.87 -29.36
N THR A 238 15.33 33.49 -29.59
CA THR A 238 15.09 34.92 -29.33
C THR A 238 13.88 35.09 -28.42
N VAL A 239 14.07 35.80 -27.31
CA VAL A 239 13.02 36.10 -26.33
C VAL A 239 12.77 37.61 -26.31
N GLN A 240 11.55 38.02 -26.67
CA GLN A 240 11.13 39.42 -26.70
C GLN A 240 10.65 39.91 -25.33
N SER A 241 10.53 41.23 -25.20
CA SER A 241 10.27 41.98 -23.97
C SER A 241 9.09 41.49 -23.11
N ASN A 242 9.21 41.68 -21.80
CA ASN A 242 8.16 41.42 -20.81
C ASN A 242 7.71 39.95 -20.71
N THR A 243 8.60 39.03 -21.08
CA THR A 243 8.36 37.58 -20.97
C THR A 243 8.88 37.08 -19.61
N THR A 244 8.19 36.10 -19.01
CA THR A 244 8.68 35.38 -17.81
C THR A 244 8.87 33.91 -18.14
N ILE A 245 10.08 33.38 -17.93
CA ILE A 245 10.41 31.97 -18.23
C ILE A 245 11.07 31.35 -17.01
N ASN A 246 10.50 30.28 -16.48
CA ASN A 246 11.18 29.44 -15.50
C ASN A 246 11.61 28.13 -16.16
N ALA A 247 12.86 28.08 -16.64
CA ALA A 247 13.39 26.96 -17.43
C ALA A 247 14.91 26.99 -17.52
N PHE A 248 15.49 25.84 -17.88
CA PHE A 248 16.84 25.72 -18.41
C PHE A 248 16.81 25.77 -19.94
N ILE A 249 17.51 26.73 -20.55
CA ILE A 249 17.48 26.98 -21.99
C ILE A 249 18.83 26.65 -22.61
N TYR A 250 18.84 25.75 -23.59
CA TYR A 250 20.02 25.41 -24.39
C TYR A 250 19.77 25.69 -25.87
N SER A 251 20.67 26.42 -26.51
CA SER A 251 20.65 26.74 -27.94
C SER A 251 21.91 26.24 -28.61
N SER A 252 21.79 25.46 -29.67
CA SER A 252 22.95 25.04 -30.49
C SER A 252 23.57 26.18 -31.31
N LYS A 253 22.93 27.36 -31.32
CA LYS A 253 23.42 28.60 -31.94
C LYS A 253 23.36 29.75 -30.94
N LYS A 254 22.80 30.89 -31.31
CA LYS A 254 22.77 32.10 -30.48
C LYS A 254 21.50 32.14 -29.63
N THR A 255 21.60 32.66 -28.41
CA THR A 255 20.43 33.05 -27.60
C THR A 255 20.41 34.55 -27.42
N THR A 256 19.26 35.19 -27.62
CA THR A 256 19.06 36.63 -27.42
C THR A 256 17.86 36.87 -26.50
N VAL A 257 18.06 37.62 -25.43
CA VAL A 257 17.02 37.98 -24.45
C VAL A 257 16.87 39.50 -24.44
N GLU A 258 15.66 39.98 -24.68
CA GLU A 258 15.39 41.41 -24.88
C GLU A 258 14.42 42.01 -23.85
N GLY A 259 14.50 43.32 -23.66
CA GLY A 259 13.54 44.10 -22.86
C GLY A 259 13.56 43.77 -21.38
N THR A 260 12.41 43.86 -20.71
CA THR A 260 12.22 43.57 -19.27
C THR A 260 12.01 42.08 -18.96
N THR A 261 12.52 41.19 -19.82
CA THR A 261 12.32 39.74 -19.70
C THR A 261 13.04 39.18 -18.47
N VAL A 262 12.39 38.24 -17.78
CA VAL A 262 12.96 37.52 -16.63
C VAL A 262 13.03 36.03 -16.94
N VAL A 263 14.23 35.46 -16.80
CA VAL A 263 14.45 34.00 -16.83
C VAL A 263 14.92 33.54 -15.46
N VAL A 264 14.25 32.56 -14.86
CA VAL A 264 14.70 31.88 -13.64
C VAL A 264 15.13 30.47 -14.03
N GLY A 265 16.40 30.13 -13.78
CA GLY A 265 17.06 28.95 -14.33
C GLY A 265 18.42 29.33 -14.92
N ALA A 266 18.79 28.80 -16.09
CA ALA A 266 20.04 29.15 -16.75
C ALA A 266 19.93 29.11 -18.28
N ILE A 267 20.85 29.81 -18.96
CA ILE A 267 20.92 29.87 -20.42
C ILE A 267 22.31 29.42 -20.89
N SER A 268 22.32 28.52 -21.87
CA SER A 268 23.52 28.12 -22.60
C SER A 268 23.33 28.25 -24.11
N GLY A 269 24.28 28.88 -24.79
CA GLY A 269 24.28 29.05 -26.24
C GLY A 269 25.70 29.09 -26.80
N LYS A 270 25.90 28.99 -28.12
CA LYS A 270 27.20 29.34 -28.71
C LYS A 270 27.55 30.80 -28.49
N GLU A 271 26.55 31.67 -28.40
CA GLU A 271 26.66 33.09 -28.06
C GLU A 271 25.40 33.49 -27.29
N VAL A 272 25.53 34.34 -26.26
CA VAL A 272 24.39 34.82 -25.47
C VAL A 272 24.36 36.34 -25.42
N ASP A 273 23.30 36.93 -25.98
CA ASP A 273 23.05 38.37 -25.97
C ASP A 273 21.96 38.74 -24.96
N MET A 274 22.34 39.47 -23.93
CA MET A 274 21.44 40.06 -22.95
C MET A 274 21.24 41.54 -23.30
N LYS A 275 20.05 41.91 -23.78
CA LYS A 275 19.71 43.27 -24.24
C LYS A 275 18.83 44.02 -23.25
N ASN A 276 18.91 45.35 -23.27
CA ASN A 276 18.10 46.27 -22.46
C ASN A 276 18.12 45.91 -20.96
N THR A 277 16.97 45.79 -20.30
CA THR A 277 16.86 45.50 -18.85
C THR A 277 16.53 44.03 -18.55
N SER A 278 17.01 43.12 -19.40
CA SER A 278 16.72 41.70 -19.27
C SER A 278 17.47 41.11 -18.08
N ARG A 279 16.86 40.09 -17.43
CA ARG A 279 17.42 39.48 -16.22
C ARG A 279 17.36 37.97 -16.26
N VAL A 280 18.48 37.33 -15.91
CA VAL A 280 18.56 35.88 -15.65
C VAL A 280 18.92 35.65 -14.19
N THR A 281 18.08 34.98 -13.43
CA THR A 281 18.35 34.60 -12.04
C THR A 281 18.64 33.11 -11.97
N TYR A 282 19.86 32.77 -11.56
CA TYR A 282 20.28 31.37 -11.45
C TYR A 282 19.50 30.63 -10.37
N ASP A 283 19.04 29.43 -10.67
CA ASP A 283 18.47 28.51 -9.68
C ASP A 283 19.35 27.27 -9.57
N SER A 284 20.33 27.34 -8.66
CA SER A 284 21.32 26.28 -8.46
C SER A 284 20.73 24.97 -7.90
N ILE A 285 19.61 25.06 -7.19
CA ILE A 285 18.90 23.88 -6.66
C ILE A 285 18.14 23.21 -7.80
N ALA A 286 17.44 23.99 -8.64
CA ALA A 286 16.76 23.45 -9.80
C ALA A 286 17.74 22.88 -10.83
N ALA A 287 18.95 23.43 -10.96
CA ALA A 287 19.99 22.95 -11.87
C ALA A 287 20.45 21.51 -11.52
N GLN A 288 20.44 21.16 -10.24
CA GLN A 288 20.76 19.81 -9.76
C GLN A 288 19.57 18.83 -9.84
N GLN A 289 18.35 19.34 -10.07
CA GLN A 289 17.11 18.57 -10.03
C GLN A 289 16.42 18.42 -11.38
N VAL A 290 16.80 19.21 -12.38
CA VAL A 290 16.20 19.13 -13.71
C VAL A 290 16.56 17.80 -14.37
N GLU A 291 15.56 16.99 -14.71
CA GLU A 291 15.76 15.70 -15.37
C GLU A 291 15.99 15.91 -16.87
N LEU A 292 17.25 15.96 -17.28
CA LEU A 292 17.64 16.17 -18.68
C LEU A 292 17.55 14.91 -19.54
N GLY A 293 17.07 13.77 -19.01
CA GLY A 293 17.05 12.50 -19.75
C GLY A 293 18.47 11.99 -20.06
N ASN A 294 18.66 11.34 -21.22
CA ASN A 294 19.97 10.81 -21.64
C ASN A 294 20.94 11.89 -22.17
N LEU A 295 20.67 13.18 -21.92
CA LEU A 295 21.41 14.30 -22.49
C LEU A 295 22.70 14.65 -21.72
N CYS A 296 22.95 14.01 -20.57
CA CYS A 296 24.14 14.25 -19.75
C CYS A 296 25.22 13.18 -19.94
N VAL A 297 25.43 12.77 -21.19
CA VAL A 297 26.64 12.04 -21.58
C VAL A 297 27.54 13.08 -22.23
N GLU A 298 28.74 13.31 -21.66
CA GLU A 298 29.73 14.15 -22.34
C GLU A 298 29.91 13.61 -23.76
N GLY A 299 29.69 14.46 -24.77
CA GLY A 299 29.97 14.14 -26.17
C GLY A 299 31.41 13.69 -26.31
N SER A 300 31.59 12.39 -26.35
CA SER A 300 32.86 11.71 -26.25
C SER A 300 33.31 11.32 -27.65
N SER A 301 34.09 12.16 -28.32
CA SER A 301 34.79 11.69 -29.53
C SER A 301 35.57 10.41 -29.18
N VAL A 302 35.38 9.35 -29.97
CA VAL A 302 36.13 8.10 -29.80
C VAL A 302 37.62 8.41 -29.86
N THR A 303 38.36 7.94 -28.86
CA THR A 303 39.81 8.05 -28.82
C THR A 303 40.49 6.71 -29.12
N HIS A 304 39.81 5.60 -28.86
CA HIS A 304 40.30 4.24 -29.12
C HIS A 304 39.15 3.24 -29.22
N PHE A 305 39.44 2.05 -29.72
CA PHE A 305 38.56 0.89 -29.61
C PHE A 305 39.07 -0.06 -28.53
N VAL A 306 38.17 -0.80 -27.92
CA VAL A 306 38.51 -1.92 -27.04
C VAL A 306 37.94 -3.17 -27.67
N ILE A 307 38.81 -4.16 -27.90
CA ILE A 307 38.39 -5.48 -28.36
C ILE A 307 38.22 -6.36 -27.13
N ASN A 308 37.11 -7.09 -27.06
CA ASN A 308 36.89 -8.12 -26.05
C ASN A 308 36.61 -9.42 -26.77
N THR A 309 37.54 -10.37 -26.62
CA THR A 309 37.51 -11.64 -27.31
C THR A 309 38.19 -12.71 -26.46
N ALA A 310 37.93 -13.99 -26.75
CA ALA A 310 38.70 -15.06 -26.12
C ALA A 310 40.12 -15.10 -26.72
N ASN A 311 41.14 -15.30 -25.88
CA ASN A 311 42.54 -15.41 -26.32
C ASN A 311 42.88 -16.76 -27.01
N VAL A 312 41.86 -17.57 -27.29
CA VAL A 312 41.95 -18.93 -27.83
C VAL A 312 40.85 -19.15 -28.87
N GLY A 313 41.24 -19.58 -30.06
CA GLY A 313 40.36 -19.82 -31.20
C GLY A 313 40.49 -21.23 -31.75
N SER A 314 39.55 -21.64 -32.61
CA SER A 314 39.62 -22.91 -33.33
C SER A 314 39.68 -22.66 -34.83
N PHE A 315 40.51 -23.42 -35.53
CA PHE A 315 40.50 -23.41 -37.01
C PHE A 315 39.19 -23.95 -37.62
N CYS A 316 38.27 -24.46 -36.79
CA CYS A 316 37.06 -25.14 -37.21
C CYS A 316 35.76 -24.49 -36.73
N ALA A 317 35.84 -23.37 -36.02
CA ALA A 317 34.68 -22.64 -35.55
C ALA A 317 34.90 -21.13 -35.69
N PRO A 318 33.88 -20.36 -36.09
CA PRO A 318 33.97 -18.90 -36.07
C PRO A 318 34.29 -18.39 -34.66
N HIS A 319 35.26 -17.51 -34.56
CA HIS A 319 35.71 -16.90 -33.31
C HIS A 319 34.99 -15.56 -33.10
N GLN A 320 34.33 -15.39 -31.96
CA GLN A 320 33.54 -14.18 -31.68
C GLN A 320 34.44 -13.04 -31.20
N VAL A 321 34.32 -11.86 -31.83
CA VAL A 321 35.08 -10.65 -31.50
C VAL A 321 34.09 -9.52 -31.21
N ILE A 322 34.20 -8.89 -30.04
CA ILE A 322 33.37 -7.77 -29.63
C ILE A 322 34.21 -6.50 -29.71
N VAL A 323 33.75 -5.51 -30.48
CA VAL A 323 34.43 -4.21 -30.57
C VAL A 323 33.58 -3.16 -29.86
N THR A 324 34.20 -2.41 -28.96
CA THR A 324 33.56 -1.30 -28.23
C THR A 324 34.29 0.01 -28.51
N ALA A 325 33.57 1.03 -28.95
CA ALA A 325 34.08 2.38 -29.14
C ALA A 325 34.23 3.10 -27.80
N LYS A 326 35.41 3.64 -27.48
CA LYS A 326 35.68 4.29 -26.19
C LYS A 326 36.35 5.65 -26.33
N ASN A 327 36.11 6.52 -25.34
CA ASN A 327 36.96 7.68 -25.09
C ASN A 327 37.83 7.43 -23.84
N SER A 328 38.51 8.45 -23.33
CA SER A 328 39.39 8.32 -22.16
C SER A 328 38.71 7.86 -20.86
N THR A 329 37.37 7.86 -20.76
CA THR A 329 36.65 7.62 -19.51
C THR A 329 35.47 6.64 -19.61
N ALA A 330 34.92 6.38 -20.80
CA ALA A 330 33.67 5.64 -21.00
C ALA A 330 33.52 5.06 -22.44
N THR A 331 32.51 4.21 -22.61
CA THR A 331 32.02 3.77 -23.93
C THR A 331 31.29 4.93 -24.63
N VAL A 332 31.58 5.14 -25.91
CA VAL A 332 30.93 6.14 -26.76
C VAL A 332 29.71 5.52 -27.42
N THR A 333 28.56 5.64 -26.78
CA THR A 333 27.36 4.89 -27.17
C THR A 333 26.73 5.35 -28.49
N ASP A 334 27.00 6.58 -28.91
CA ASP A 334 26.45 7.20 -30.12
C ASP A 334 27.44 7.18 -31.29
N TYR A 335 28.54 6.43 -31.21
CA TYR A 335 29.51 6.35 -32.29
C TYR A 335 28.85 5.83 -33.57
N THR A 336 28.99 6.57 -34.68
CA THR A 336 28.48 6.18 -36.01
C THR A 336 29.58 6.10 -37.07
N GLY A 337 30.84 6.08 -36.65
CA GLY A 337 31.98 6.02 -37.56
C GLY A 337 32.17 4.64 -38.18
N SER A 338 33.02 4.56 -39.20
CA SER A 338 33.39 3.29 -39.83
C SER A 338 34.70 2.79 -39.27
N ILE A 339 34.75 1.52 -38.93
CA ILE A 339 35.94 0.80 -38.49
C ILE A 339 36.34 -0.24 -39.53
N THR A 340 37.63 -0.53 -39.58
CA THR A 340 38.21 -1.66 -40.29
C THR A 340 38.57 -2.72 -39.26
N LEU A 341 38.06 -3.93 -39.43
CA LEU A 341 38.47 -5.14 -38.73
C LEU A 341 39.64 -5.74 -39.53
N ASP A 342 40.73 -6.11 -38.86
CA ASP A 342 41.91 -6.72 -39.47
C ASP A 342 42.39 -7.90 -38.63
N THR A 343 42.96 -8.90 -39.30
CA THR A 343 43.57 -10.08 -38.65
C THR A 343 45.09 -10.01 -38.65
N GLY A 344 45.68 -8.98 -39.25
CA GLY A 344 47.13 -8.80 -39.43
C GLY A 344 47.80 -9.81 -40.38
N THR A 345 47.09 -10.86 -40.81
CA THR A 345 47.68 -12.01 -41.53
C THR A 345 47.23 -12.12 -42.99
N ASN A 346 46.31 -11.27 -43.42
CA ASN A 346 45.61 -11.36 -44.71
C ASN A 346 44.87 -12.69 -44.93
N ILE A 347 44.47 -13.36 -43.85
CA ILE A 347 43.73 -14.62 -43.88
C ILE A 347 42.52 -14.49 -42.96
N GLY A 348 41.38 -15.00 -43.40
CA GLY A 348 40.17 -15.09 -42.60
C GLY A 348 39.03 -14.27 -43.18
N SER A 349 37.80 -14.62 -42.80
CA SER A 349 36.58 -13.95 -43.25
C SER A 349 35.79 -13.48 -42.06
N TRP A 350 35.17 -12.31 -42.17
CA TRP A 350 34.41 -11.72 -41.08
C TRP A 350 32.91 -11.79 -41.38
N THR A 351 32.11 -11.96 -40.35
CA THR A 351 30.66 -11.87 -40.44
C THR A 351 30.10 -11.04 -39.29
N LYS A 352 29.05 -10.27 -39.55
CA LYS A 352 28.33 -9.55 -38.49
C LYS A 352 27.43 -10.51 -37.72
N VAL A 353 27.63 -10.58 -36.41
CA VAL A 353 26.78 -11.34 -35.47
C VAL A 353 25.71 -10.42 -34.87
N GLN A 354 26.10 -9.24 -34.40
CA GLN A 354 25.21 -8.26 -33.78
C GLN A 354 25.66 -6.83 -34.11
N GLY A 355 24.68 -5.95 -34.36
CA GLY A 355 24.87 -4.54 -34.71
C GLY A 355 23.85 -4.07 -35.75
N ALA A 356 23.22 -2.92 -35.51
CA ALA A 356 22.30 -2.22 -36.39
C ALA A 356 23.01 -1.51 -37.56
N GLY A 357 24.30 -1.22 -37.42
CA GLY A 357 25.16 -0.65 -38.45
C GLY A 357 25.35 -1.52 -39.70
N SER A 358 25.96 -0.94 -40.75
CA SER A 358 26.20 -1.63 -42.02
C SER A 358 27.54 -2.36 -42.04
N PHE A 359 27.54 -3.62 -42.44
CA PHE A 359 28.73 -4.48 -42.53
C PHE A 359 29.06 -4.80 -43.99
N ALA A 360 30.35 -4.73 -44.36
CA ALA A 360 30.85 -5.08 -45.67
C ALA A 360 32.18 -5.85 -45.58
N ASP A 361 32.17 -7.10 -46.04
CA ASP A 361 33.36 -7.90 -46.33
C ASP A 361 33.35 -8.19 -47.84
N THR A 362 33.94 -7.28 -48.63
CA THR A 362 33.88 -7.37 -50.10
C THR A 362 34.88 -8.37 -50.69
N ASN A 363 35.89 -8.77 -49.91
CA ASN A 363 36.96 -9.67 -50.32
C ASN A 363 37.08 -10.81 -49.31
N THR A 364 36.18 -11.78 -49.39
CA THR A 364 36.19 -12.91 -48.45
C THR A 364 37.55 -13.59 -48.40
N ALA A 365 38.06 -13.81 -47.18
CA ALA A 365 39.31 -14.50 -46.86
C ALA A 365 40.59 -13.64 -46.89
N ASP A 366 40.50 -12.33 -47.14
CA ASP A 366 41.65 -11.42 -47.06
C ASP A 366 41.93 -10.89 -45.65
N GLY A 367 41.22 -11.40 -44.63
CA GLY A 367 41.42 -11.04 -43.23
C GLY A 367 40.87 -9.67 -42.83
N LYS A 368 40.21 -8.93 -43.73
CA LYS A 368 39.71 -7.57 -43.46
C LYS A 368 38.21 -7.44 -43.69
N ALA A 369 37.56 -6.55 -42.93
CA ALA A 369 36.19 -6.14 -43.19
C ALA A 369 35.94 -4.72 -42.69
N ILE A 370 34.89 -4.07 -43.20
CA ILE A 370 34.48 -2.74 -42.75
C ILE A 370 33.12 -2.81 -42.07
N TYR A 371 33.01 -2.15 -40.93
CA TYR A 371 31.74 -1.96 -40.23
C TYR A 371 31.50 -0.49 -39.95
N THR A 372 30.35 0.04 -40.39
CA THR A 372 29.91 1.39 -40.05
C THR A 372 28.89 1.30 -38.92
N PHE A 373 29.22 1.85 -37.77
CA PHE A 373 28.33 1.86 -36.61
C PHE A 373 27.06 2.68 -36.87
N ALA A 374 25.97 2.25 -36.25
CA ALA A 374 24.76 3.05 -36.09
C ALA A 374 24.64 3.52 -34.63
N SER A 375 23.92 4.61 -34.37
CA SER A 375 23.66 5.07 -33.01
C SER A 375 23.00 4.00 -32.13
N ASP A 376 22.21 3.11 -32.74
CA ASP A 376 21.51 2.02 -32.07
C ASP A 376 22.44 0.88 -31.63
N ASP A 377 23.71 0.88 -32.07
CA ASP A 377 24.73 -0.05 -31.60
C ASP A 377 25.15 0.21 -30.16
N ASN A 378 24.79 1.37 -29.58
CA ASN A 378 25.22 1.77 -28.24
C ASN A 378 26.75 1.67 -28.07
N GLY A 379 27.51 1.98 -29.13
CA GLY A 379 28.97 1.96 -29.13
C GLY A 379 29.60 0.56 -29.14
N GLN A 380 28.83 -0.49 -29.40
CA GLN A 380 29.34 -1.87 -29.42
C GLN A 380 28.76 -2.69 -30.58
N ALA A 381 29.62 -3.49 -31.23
CA ALA A 381 29.22 -4.44 -32.27
C ALA A 381 29.93 -5.79 -32.08
N ILE A 382 29.31 -6.87 -32.55
CA ILE A 382 29.82 -8.23 -32.40
C ILE A 382 30.00 -8.86 -33.78
N PHE A 383 31.18 -9.43 -34.00
CA PHE A 383 31.59 -10.08 -35.23
C PHE A 383 32.00 -11.54 -34.97
N ALA A 384 32.02 -12.33 -36.03
CA ALA A 384 32.59 -13.66 -36.03
C ALA A 384 33.66 -13.78 -37.11
N LEU A 385 34.88 -14.10 -36.69
CA LEU A 385 36.05 -14.35 -37.51
C LEU A 385 36.15 -15.84 -37.84
N THR A 386 36.01 -16.18 -39.11
CA THR A 386 36.29 -17.54 -39.62
C THR A 386 37.75 -17.59 -40.07
N TYR A 387 38.60 -18.24 -39.26
CA TYR A 387 40.04 -18.38 -39.50
C TYR A 387 40.40 -19.85 -39.67
N ASN A 388 40.31 -20.38 -40.89
CA ASN A 388 40.37 -21.84 -41.14
C ASN A 388 41.81 -22.40 -41.27
N ASN A 389 42.78 -21.53 -41.47
CA ASN A 389 44.20 -21.84 -41.54
C ASN A 389 45.00 -20.55 -41.31
N GLY A 390 46.29 -20.66 -41.02
CA GLY A 390 47.18 -19.51 -40.89
C GLY A 390 48.16 -19.63 -39.72
N PRO A 391 49.04 -18.63 -39.54
CA PRO A 391 49.87 -18.52 -38.35
C PRO A 391 49.01 -18.39 -37.08
N SER A 392 49.55 -18.86 -35.96
CA SER A 392 48.92 -18.79 -34.65
C SER A 392 50.04 -18.65 -33.61
N PRO A 393 49.96 -17.68 -32.67
CA PRO A 393 48.82 -16.79 -32.44
C PRO A 393 48.74 -15.64 -33.46
N ILE A 394 47.57 -15.00 -33.55
CA ILE A 394 47.34 -13.76 -34.30
C ILE A 394 46.97 -12.63 -33.34
N ASP A 395 47.27 -11.40 -33.73
CA ASP A 395 46.73 -10.20 -33.08
C ASP A 395 45.65 -9.63 -34.01
N VAL A 396 44.56 -9.14 -33.44
CA VAL A 396 43.39 -8.72 -34.24
C VAL A 396 43.20 -7.24 -34.02
N GLU A 397 43.40 -6.47 -35.06
CA GLU A 397 43.39 -5.02 -34.96
C GLU A 397 42.05 -4.44 -35.41
N THR A 398 41.69 -3.30 -34.81
CA THR A 398 40.53 -2.52 -35.26
C THR A 398 40.83 -1.05 -35.23
N TYR A 399 40.60 -0.34 -36.34
CA TYR A 399 40.89 1.09 -36.45
C TYR A 399 39.84 1.83 -37.26
N GLU A 400 39.65 3.12 -36.97
CA GLU A 400 38.71 3.95 -37.69
C GLU A 400 39.15 4.09 -39.16
N THR A 401 38.28 3.72 -40.10
CA THR A 401 38.58 3.67 -41.53
C THR A 401 39.02 5.03 -42.09
N ALA A 402 38.51 6.13 -41.52
CA ALA A 402 38.85 7.50 -41.92
C ALA A 402 40.12 8.05 -41.24
N ASN A 403 40.55 7.45 -40.13
CA ASN A 403 41.70 7.89 -39.33
C ASN A 403 42.28 6.71 -38.52
N ASP A 404 43.29 6.05 -39.06
CA ASP A 404 43.95 4.88 -38.44
C ASP A 404 44.70 5.20 -37.13
N ASN A 405 44.87 6.48 -36.77
CA ASN A 405 45.40 6.87 -35.47
C ASN A 405 44.41 6.59 -34.32
N ILE A 406 43.12 6.44 -34.62
CA ILE A 406 42.11 5.97 -33.67
C ILE A 406 41.98 4.47 -33.89
N ARG A 407 42.68 3.71 -33.07
CA ARG A 407 42.79 2.26 -33.15
C ARG A 407 42.47 1.59 -31.82
N ASP A 408 42.44 0.27 -31.83
CA ASP A 408 42.37 -0.56 -30.65
C ASP A 408 43.52 -0.27 -29.68
N ASP A 409 43.31 -0.55 -28.40
CA ASP A 409 44.27 -0.30 -27.32
C ASP A 409 45.16 -1.51 -27.00
N ASP A 410 45.15 -2.53 -27.86
CA ASP A 410 45.88 -3.80 -27.74
C ASP A 410 45.62 -4.54 -26.40
N THR A 411 44.53 -4.23 -25.68
CA THR A 411 44.27 -4.80 -24.33
C THR A 411 43.78 -6.25 -24.38
N GLU A 412 43.23 -6.68 -25.51
CA GLU A 412 42.81 -8.06 -25.79
C GLU A 412 43.97 -9.05 -25.87
N GLY A 413 45.14 -8.57 -26.32
CA GLY A 413 46.30 -9.41 -26.64
C GLY A 413 46.04 -10.44 -27.74
N THR A 414 46.95 -11.41 -27.87
CA THR A 414 46.94 -12.33 -29.01
C THR A 414 45.97 -13.51 -28.87
N ILE A 415 45.36 -13.93 -29.98
CA ILE A 415 44.47 -15.10 -30.10
C ILE A 415 45.26 -16.32 -30.61
N SER A 416 45.33 -17.37 -29.80
CA SER A 416 45.95 -18.65 -30.18
C SER A 416 44.91 -19.58 -30.82
N PHE A 417 44.97 -19.75 -32.13
CA PHE A 417 44.17 -20.75 -32.85
C PHE A 417 44.77 -22.15 -32.74
N ALA A 418 43.93 -23.12 -32.36
CA ALA A 418 44.29 -24.53 -32.24
C ALA A 418 43.58 -25.40 -33.30
N PRO A 419 44.19 -26.53 -33.71
CA PRO A 419 43.58 -27.48 -34.66
C PRO A 419 42.27 -28.07 -34.14
N TYR A 420 42.07 -28.13 -32.82
CA TYR A 420 40.85 -28.59 -32.19
C TYR A 420 40.58 -27.85 -30.88
N ALA A 421 39.30 -27.74 -30.53
CA ALA A 421 38.80 -27.15 -29.29
C ALA A 421 37.99 -28.18 -28.49
N ILE A 422 37.64 -27.82 -27.26
CA ILE A 422 36.79 -28.64 -26.40
C ILE A 422 35.40 -28.01 -26.37
N TRP A 423 34.38 -28.78 -26.72
CA TRP A 423 32.99 -28.37 -26.63
C TRP A 423 32.35 -28.97 -25.39
N LEU A 424 31.66 -28.13 -24.61
CA LEU A 424 30.91 -28.52 -23.42
C LEU A 424 29.41 -28.42 -23.72
N THR A 425 28.75 -29.56 -23.71
CA THR A 425 27.39 -29.75 -24.23
C THR A 425 26.52 -30.50 -23.24
N GLU A 426 25.20 -30.38 -23.37
CA GLU A 426 24.24 -31.05 -22.48
C GLU A 426 24.04 -32.52 -22.86
N ALA A 427 24.19 -32.83 -24.14
CA ALA A 427 24.08 -34.18 -24.68
C ALA A 427 25.25 -34.47 -25.60
N ALA A 428 25.58 -35.76 -25.75
CA ALA A 428 26.64 -36.19 -26.66
C ALA A 428 26.32 -35.74 -28.09
N ILE A 429 27.32 -35.23 -28.81
CA ILE A 429 27.13 -34.73 -30.18
C ILE A 429 26.92 -35.92 -31.11
N VAL A 430 25.69 -36.07 -31.61
CA VAL A 430 25.31 -37.10 -32.59
C VAL A 430 25.17 -36.52 -34.00
N ASP A 431 24.85 -35.21 -34.09
CA ASP A 431 24.77 -34.44 -35.33
C ASP A 431 25.40 -33.07 -35.10
N ILE A 432 26.40 -32.73 -35.92
CA ILE A 432 27.15 -31.48 -35.80
C ILE A 432 26.32 -30.25 -36.15
N ASN A 433 25.22 -30.43 -36.89
CA ASN A 433 24.30 -29.35 -37.22
C ASN A 433 23.29 -29.06 -36.10
N ASN A 434 23.27 -29.89 -35.05
CA ASN A 434 22.34 -29.78 -33.94
C ASN A 434 23.05 -30.00 -32.59
N VAL A 435 23.99 -29.11 -32.29
CA VAL A 435 24.75 -29.13 -31.04
C VAL A 435 24.01 -28.32 -29.98
N VAL A 436 23.65 -28.97 -28.86
CA VAL A 436 22.99 -28.30 -27.73
C VAL A 436 24.07 -27.88 -26.73
N PRO A 437 24.39 -26.57 -26.63
CA PRO A 437 25.34 -26.10 -25.64
C PRO A 437 24.79 -26.37 -24.24
N PHE A 438 25.68 -26.60 -23.27
CA PHE A 438 25.25 -26.78 -21.89
C PHE A 438 24.63 -25.47 -21.36
N ALA A 439 23.32 -25.49 -21.13
CA ALA A 439 22.54 -24.34 -20.67
C ALA A 439 21.42 -24.76 -19.67
N ALA A 440 21.58 -25.93 -19.05
CA ALA A 440 20.61 -26.53 -18.15
C ALA A 440 20.18 -25.60 -17.01
N ASN A 441 18.88 -25.58 -16.72
CA ASN A 441 18.37 -25.04 -15.46
C ASN A 441 18.51 -26.12 -14.39
N MET A 442 19.56 -26.02 -13.58
CA MET A 442 19.85 -26.96 -12.50
C MET A 442 19.11 -26.60 -11.21
N THR A 443 18.96 -27.56 -10.32
CA THR A 443 18.50 -27.35 -8.94
C THR A 443 19.66 -27.49 -7.98
N ALA A 444 19.78 -26.56 -7.01
CA ALA A 444 20.84 -26.55 -6.02
C ALA A 444 20.93 -27.90 -5.30
N GLY A 445 22.13 -28.47 -5.28
CA GLY A 445 22.45 -29.77 -4.70
C GLY A 445 22.09 -30.98 -5.57
N VAL A 446 21.43 -30.79 -6.71
CA VAL A 446 21.24 -31.86 -7.71
C VAL A 446 22.47 -31.89 -8.63
N GLU A 447 22.94 -33.10 -8.93
CA GLU A 447 24.04 -33.29 -9.86
C GLU A 447 23.54 -33.41 -11.29
N ASP A 448 24.30 -32.84 -12.21
CA ASP A 448 24.09 -32.93 -13.65
C ASP A 448 25.37 -33.38 -14.36
N THR A 449 25.24 -33.77 -15.63
CA THR A 449 26.33 -34.28 -16.46
C THR A 449 26.65 -33.34 -17.60
N VAL A 450 27.92 -32.97 -17.74
CA VAL A 450 28.43 -32.22 -18.89
C VAL A 450 29.12 -33.17 -19.85
N GLN A 451 28.73 -33.11 -21.12
CA GLN A 451 29.34 -33.87 -22.21
C GLN A 451 30.48 -33.06 -22.82
N ILE A 452 31.65 -33.68 -22.92
CA ILE A 452 32.88 -33.07 -23.41
C ILE A 452 33.23 -33.69 -24.75
N THR A 453 33.37 -32.88 -25.79
CA THR A 453 33.76 -33.34 -27.14
C THR A 453 34.98 -32.57 -27.64
N ALA A 454 36.03 -33.28 -28.05
CA ALA A 454 37.12 -32.69 -28.81
C ALA A 454 36.68 -32.53 -30.28
N TYR A 455 36.53 -31.29 -30.73
CA TYR A 455 36.05 -30.97 -32.09
C TYR A 455 37.05 -30.09 -32.82
N GLY A 456 37.41 -30.45 -34.04
CA GLY A 456 38.43 -29.74 -34.82
C GLY A 456 38.80 -30.43 -36.12
N GLN A 457 39.96 -30.05 -36.68
CA GLN A 457 40.47 -30.60 -37.92
C GLN A 457 40.83 -32.09 -37.76
N VAL A 458 40.28 -32.94 -38.61
CA VAL A 458 40.51 -34.41 -38.58
C VAL A 458 41.56 -34.85 -39.61
N GLN A 459 42.45 -35.77 -39.22
CA GLN A 459 43.40 -36.52 -40.07
C GLN A 459 44.06 -35.73 -41.23
N GLY A 460 44.75 -34.63 -40.92
CA GLY A 460 45.63 -33.93 -41.88
C GLY A 460 44.95 -33.24 -43.06
N GLY A 461 43.62 -33.19 -43.07
CA GLY A 461 42.83 -32.37 -43.99
C GLY A 461 42.17 -31.21 -43.24
N ASN A 462 41.97 -30.08 -43.91
CA ASN A 462 41.23 -28.93 -43.38
C ASN A 462 39.72 -29.20 -43.25
N VAL A 463 39.33 -30.41 -42.81
CA VAL A 463 37.95 -30.87 -42.61
C VAL A 463 37.67 -30.92 -41.13
N CYS A 464 36.57 -30.30 -40.70
CA CYS A 464 36.18 -30.23 -39.29
C CYS A 464 35.27 -31.40 -38.88
N GLY A 465 35.53 -31.96 -37.71
CA GLY A 465 34.80 -33.10 -37.17
C GLY A 465 35.19 -33.43 -35.72
N ILE A 466 34.59 -34.48 -35.17
CA ILE A 466 35.04 -35.02 -33.87
C ILE A 466 36.44 -35.60 -34.05
N VAL A 467 37.37 -35.20 -33.17
CA VAL A 467 38.76 -35.65 -33.19
C VAL A 467 38.84 -37.06 -32.59
N THR A 468 38.52 -38.06 -33.41
CA THR A 468 38.35 -39.46 -32.94
C THR A 468 39.64 -40.12 -32.41
N ASP A 469 40.81 -39.57 -32.71
CA ASP A 469 42.10 -39.98 -32.18
C ASP A 469 42.42 -39.33 -30.81
N PHE A 470 41.64 -38.33 -30.38
CA PHE A 470 41.67 -37.80 -29.02
C PHE A 470 41.03 -38.83 -28.06
N THR A 471 41.85 -39.75 -27.56
CA THR A 471 41.43 -40.93 -26.79
C THR A 471 42.26 -41.12 -25.52
N GLY A 472 41.79 -41.99 -24.62
CA GLY A 472 42.50 -42.32 -23.40
C GLY A 472 42.39 -41.25 -22.31
N SER A 473 43.24 -41.33 -21.29
CA SER A 473 43.24 -40.40 -20.15
C SER A 473 43.92 -39.08 -20.52
N GLN A 474 43.13 -38.02 -20.67
CA GLN A 474 43.59 -36.66 -20.98
C GLN A 474 43.58 -35.79 -19.72
N GLN A 475 44.60 -34.96 -19.54
CA GLN A 475 44.73 -34.11 -18.35
C GLN A 475 44.13 -32.73 -18.63
N LEU A 476 43.00 -32.43 -17.99
CA LEU A 476 42.22 -31.21 -18.19
C LEU A 476 42.16 -30.38 -16.91
N LYS A 477 42.31 -29.07 -17.04
CA LYS A 477 41.97 -28.11 -16.01
C LYS A 477 40.49 -27.76 -16.08
N PHE A 478 39.86 -27.50 -14.93
CA PHE A 478 38.48 -27.02 -14.84
C PHE A 478 38.36 -25.90 -13.80
N TRP A 479 37.64 -24.84 -14.17
CA TRP A 479 37.30 -23.71 -13.31
C TRP A 479 35.93 -23.14 -13.70
N PHE A 480 35.41 -22.18 -12.93
CA PHE A 480 34.11 -21.57 -13.21
C PHE A 480 34.05 -20.10 -12.82
N ASP A 481 33.13 -19.37 -13.43
CA ASP A 481 32.85 -17.97 -13.13
C ASP A 481 31.50 -17.81 -12.45
N TYR A 482 31.47 -16.86 -11.53
CA TYR A 482 30.25 -16.28 -10.97
C TYR A 482 29.72 -15.21 -11.93
N VAL A 483 28.60 -15.50 -12.59
CA VAL A 483 27.98 -14.55 -13.52
C VAL A 483 26.95 -13.69 -12.81
N ASP A 484 26.07 -14.31 -12.02
CA ASP A 484 25.05 -13.60 -11.23
C ASP A 484 24.62 -14.44 -10.00
N PRO A 485 25.01 -14.09 -8.76
CA PRO A 485 25.84 -12.95 -8.37
C PRO A 485 27.25 -13.02 -8.98
N ASN A 486 27.95 -11.88 -9.05
CA ASN A 486 29.34 -11.79 -9.56
C ASN A 486 30.40 -12.34 -8.60
N THR A 487 29.99 -12.73 -7.38
CA THR A 487 30.83 -13.36 -6.35
C THR A 487 29.98 -14.36 -5.57
N GLY A 488 30.62 -15.37 -4.97
CA GLY A 488 29.95 -16.35 -4.12
C GLY A 488 30.93 -17.13 -3.24
N ALA A 489 30.38 -17.93 -2.33
CA ALA A 489 31.17 -18.59 -1.28
C ALA A 489 31.39 -20.11 -1.48
N LEU A 490 30.61 -20.75 -2.35
CA LEU A 490 30.64 -22.21 -2.54
C LEU A 490 31.22 -22.60 -3.90
N PRO A 491 32.05 -23.65 -4.02
CA PRO A 491 32.55 -24.09 -5.31
C PRO A 491 31.53 -24.97 -6.05
N ILE A 492 31.68 -25.12 -7.37
CA ILE A 492 31.11 -26.27 -8.09
C ILE A 492 31.84 -27.53 -7.63
N LEU A 493 31.07 -28.53 -7.18
CA LEU A 493 31.55 -29.87 -6.92
C LEU A 493 31.65 -30.61 -8.24
N PHE A 494 32.81 -31.18 -8.53
CA PHE A 494 33.17 -31.74 -9.82
C PHE A 494 33.63 -33.18 -9.72
N ARG A 495 33.12 -34.03 -10.61
CA ARG A 495 33.56 -35.42 -10.79
C ARG A 495 34.11 -35.61 -12.20
N ALA A 496 35.41 -35.86 -12.28
CA ALA A 496 36.10 -36.16 -13.54
C ALA A 496 35.75 -37.55 -14.10
N ASP A 497 35.30 -38.46 -13.23
CA ASP A 497 34.86 -39.81 -13.56
C ASP A 497 33.50 -40.07 -12.90
N LEU A 498 32.48 -40.29 -13.72
CA LEU A 498 31.11 -40.56 -13.26
C LEU A 498 30.96 -41.93 -12.55
N GLN A 499 31.93 -42.84 -12.69
CA GLN A 499 31.96 -44.12 -11.97
C GLN A 499 32.61 -44.01 -10.59
N SER A 500 33.27 -42.89 -10.31
CA SER A 500 33.91 -42.60 -9.03
C SER A 500 33.01 -41.74 -8.14
N ASN A 501 33.07 -41.98 -6.83
CA ASN A 501 32.42 -41.13 -5.82
C ASN A 501 33.31 -39.95 -5.38
N THR A 502 34.49 -39.76 -5.98
CA THR A 502 35.40 -38.67 -5.63
C THR A 502 34.89 -37.34 -6.20
N THR A 503 34.54 -36.41 -5.33
CA THR A 503 34.17 -35.03 -5.66
C THR A 503 35.31 -34.06 -5.36
N ASN A 504 35.56 -33.13 -6.28
CA ASN A 504 36.57 -32.09 -6.15
C ASN A 504 35.92 -30.71 -6.19
N ASN A 505 36.58 -29.69 -5.65
CA ASN A 505 36.10 -28.31 -5.73
C ASN A 505 36.75 -27.62 -6.92
N LEU A 506 35.95 -27.08 -7.83
CA LEU A 506 36.48 -26.22 -8.89
C LEU A 506 36.91 -24.87 -8.31
N ALA A 507 37.98 -24.32 -8.87
CA ALA A 507 38.45 -22.97 -8.58
C ALA A 507 37.70 -21.95 -9.45
N ILE A 508 37.86 -20.66 -9.13
CA ILE A 508 37.25 -19.55 -9.87
C ILE A 508 38.20 -18.86 -10.87
N THR A 509 39.41 -19.39 -11.04
CA THR A 509 40.37 -18.90 -12.04
C THR A 509 41.16 -20.06 -12.61
N GLU A 510 41.64 -19.93 -13.85
CA GLU A 510 42.47 -20.95 -14.50
C GLU A 510 43.77 -21.21 -13.74
N ASN A 511 44.41 -20.17 -13.20
CA ASN A 511 45.67 -20.31 -12.46
C ASN A 511 45.54 -21.13 -11.18
N ALA A 512 44.36 -21.12 -10.55
CA ALA A 512 44.06 -21.93 -9.38
C ALA A 512 43.37 -23.26 -9.73
N ALA A 513 43.09 -23.52 -11.01
CA ALA A 513 42.38 -24.71 -11.46
C ALA A 513 43.20 -25.99 -11.21
N GLY A 514 42.56 -26.97 -10.57
CA GLY A 514 43.10 -28.32 -10.46
C GLY A 514 43.16 -29.01 -11.83
N THR A 515 44.10 -29.94 -12.00
CA THR A 515 44.20 -30.79 -13.19
C THR A 515 43.63 -32.17 -12.89
N TYR A 516 42.75 -32.65 -13.78
CA TYR A 516 42.00 -33.87 -13.62
C TYR A 516 42.14 -34.77 -14.85
N ALA A 517 42.30 -36.07 -14.60
CA ALA A 517 42.32 -37.08 -15.64
C ALA A 517 40.90 -37.40 -16.10
N VAL A 518 40.59 -37.12 -17.37
CA VAL A 518 39.30 -37.40 -18.01
C VAL A 518 39.50 -38.43 -19.10
N ALA A 519 38.71 -39.52 -19.06
CA ALA A 519 38.82 -40.62 -20.01
C ALA A 519 38.01 -40.33 -21.28
N PHE A 520 38.70 -40.13 -22.40
CA PHE A 520 38.09 -39.94 -23.71
C PHE A 520 37.99 -41.26 -24.48
N SER A 521 36.84 -41.47 -25.10
CA SER A 521 36.60 -42.55 -26.07
C SER A 521 36.18 -41.92 -27.40
N SER A 522 37.01 -42.07 -28.43
CA SER A 522 36.75 -41.52 -29.77
C SER A 522 36.39 -40.02 -29.77
N GLY A 523 37.12 -39.20 -28.99
CA GLY A 523 36.92 -37.75 -28.93
C GLY A 523 35.82 -37.28 -27.99
N VAL A 524 35.09 -38.18 -27.31
CA VAL A 524 34.03 -37.81 -26.35
C VAL A 524 34.30 -38.31 -24.93
N ALA A 525 33.85 -37.56 -23.93
CA ALA A 525 33.90 -37.89 -22.51
C ALA A 525 32.71 -37.25 -21.76
N SER A 526 32.49 -37.63 -20.50
CA SER A 526 31.45 -37.04 -19.65
C SER A 526 31.99 -36.78 -18.24
N VAL A 527 31.54 -35.68 -17.64
CA VAL A 527 31.92 -35.28 -16.27
C VAL A 527 30.69 -34.85 -15.47
N GLY A 528 30.73 -34.98 -14.15
CA GLY A 528 29.63 -34.62 -13.26
C GLY A 528 29.86 -33.26 -12.61
N ILE A 529 28.82 -32.44 -12.52
CA ILE A 529 28.81 -31.18 -11.79
C ILE A 529 27.65 -31.10 -10.81
N LYS A 530 27.90 -30.62 -9.60
CA LYS A 530 26.89 -30.33 -8.58
C LYS A 530 27.21 -29.00 -7.93
N TYR A 531 26.25 -28.09 -7.90
CA TYR A 531 26.41 -26.81 -7.23
C TYR A 531 25.41 -26.71 -6.09
N ARG A 532 25.89 -26.40 -4.88
CA ARG A 532 25.06 -26.38 -3.66
C ARG A 532 24.49 -25.01 -3.30
N ASP A 533 24.87 -23.99 -4.05
CA ASP A 533 24.27 -22.66 -3.93
C ASP A 533 23.40 -22.36 -5.15
N VAL A 534 23.00 -21.11 -5.29
CA VAL A 534 22.18 -20.62 -6.39
C VAL A 534 22.88 -19.53 -7.19
N GLY A 535 22.37 -19.28 -8.39
CA GLY A 535 22.82 -18.22 -9.28
C GLY A 535 23.12 -18.70 -10.70
N LYS A 536 23.55 -17.76 -11.53
CA LYS A 536 24.03 -17.97 -12.90
C LYS A 536 25.54 -18.17 -12.89
N LEU A 537 25.99 -19.25 -13.52
CA LEU A 537 27.39 -19.67 -13.55
C LEU A 537 27.84 -19.97 -14.98
N LYS A 538 29.15 -20.02 -15.18
CA LYS A 538 29.78 -20.50 -16.42
C LYS A 538 30.97 -21.39 -16.08
N MET A 539 31.12 -22.53 -16.74
CA MET A 539 32.23 -23.45 -16.50
C MET A 539 33.19 -23.46 -17.69
N HIS A 540 34.48 -23.62 -17.39
CA HIS A 540 35.57 -23.61 -18.35
C HIS A 540 36.44 -24.85 -18.22
N THR A 541 37.11 -25.22 -19.32
CA THR A 541 38.11 -26.28 -19.32
C THR A 541 39.25 -25.97 -20.30
N ALA A 542 40.45 -26.48 -20.01
CA ALA A 542 41.59 -26.41 -20.90
C ALA A 542 42.50 -27.62 -20.74
N LEU A 543 43.15 -28.05 -21.84
CA LEU A 543 44.16 -29.10 -21.81
C LEU A 543 45.39 -28.62 -21.05
N SER A 544 45.83 -29.39 -20.06
CA SER A 544 46.92 -28.98 -19.17
C SER A 544 48.25 -28.82 -19.91
N SER A 545 48.45 -29.55 -21.01
CA SER A 545 49.65 -29.49 -21.86
C SER A 545 49.59 -28.40 -22.92
N ASN A 546 48.41 -27.85 -23.22
CA ASN A 546 48.21 -26.79 -24.20
C ASN A 546 46.90 -26.05 -23.91
N SER A 547 46.99 -24.89 -23.23
CA SER A 547 45.82 -24.10 -22.85
C SER A 547 45.04 -23.51 -24.05
N SER A 548 45.62 -23.50 -25.26
CA SER A 548 44.89 -23.13 -26.47
C SER A 548 43.82 -24.16 -26.88
N VAL A 549 43.93 -25.40 -26.38
CA VAL A 549 42.86 -26.40 -26.50
C VAL A 549 41.96 -26.27 -25.28
N SER A 550 40.92 -25.46 -25.40
CA SER A 550 40.02 -25.12 -24.31
C SER A 550 38.55 -25.11 -24.75
N GLY A 551 37.67 -24.95 -23.77
CA GLY A 551 36.23 -24.99 -23.93
C GLY A 551 35.51 -24.28 -22.81
N SER A 552 34.27 -23.87 -23.04
CA SER A 552 33.42 -23.25 -22.02
C SER A 552 31.96 -23.62 -22.25
N THR A 553 31.17 -23.64 -21.18
CA THR A 553 29.71 -23.75 -21.28
C THR A 553 29.11 -22.41 -21.68
N ASN A 554 27.82 -22.41 -22.03
CA ASN A 554 27.02 -21.19 -21.91
C ASN A 554 26.80 -20.87 -20.43
N ASN A 555 26.19 -19.71 -20.17
CA ASN A 555 25.67 -19.41 -18.85
C ASN A 555 24.53 -20.38 -18.53
N PHE A 556 24.58 -20.99 -17.36
CA PHE A 556 23.52 -21.87 -16.85
C PHE A 556 23.08 -21.39 -15.46
N VAL A 557 21.84 -21.68 -15.09
CA VAL A 557 21.24 -21.18 -13.83
C VAL A 557 21.02 -22.35 -12.88
N VAL A 558 21.44 -22.18 -11.63
CA VAL A 558 21.16 -23.09 -10.53
C VAL A 558 20.13 -22.42 -9.62
N LYS A 559 18.89 -22.92 -9.61
CA LYS A 559 17.81 -22.40 -8.77
C LYS A 559 17.74 -23.13 -7.41
N PRO A 560 17.18 -22.51 -6.36
CA PRO A 560 16.98 -23.21 -5.10
C PRO A 560 16.15 -24.48 -5.26
N ALA A 561 16.31 -25.42 -4.34
CA ALA A 561 15.44 -26.60 -4.30
C ALA A 561 14.10 -26.29 -3.62
N THR A 562 14.13 -25.53 -2.52
CA THR A 562 12.93 -25.22 -1.73
C THR A 562 13.14 -24.01 -0.82
N PHE A 563 12.05 -23.54 -0.23
CA PHE A 563 12.01 -22.63 0.91
C PHE A 563 11.47 -23.38 2.13
N ALA A 564 12.23 -23.39 3.22
CA ALA A 564 11.80 -23.92 4.50
C ALA A 564 11.34 -22.78 5.42
N LEU A 565 10.08 -22.85 5.88
CA LEU A 565 9.48 -21.80 6.72
C LEU A 565 9.46 -22.21 8.19
N THR A 566 9.83 -21.28 9.06
CA THR A 566 9.71 -21.41 10.52
C THR A 566 8.88 -20.25 11.08
N ILE A 567 7.86 -20.59 11.87
CA ILE A 567 6.96 -19.63 12.54
C ILE A 567 7.06 -19.86 14.05
N GLY A 568 7.56 -18.85 14.77
CA GLY A 568 7.75 -18.94 16.22
C GLY A 568 6.42 -18.91 16.99
N ASN A 569 6.37 -19.62 18.12
CA ASN A 569 5.24 -19.63 19.08
C ASN A 569 3.88 -20.03 18.49
N ASN A 570 3.86 -20.71 17.34
CA ASN A 570 2.62 -21.23 16.76
C ASN A 570 2.14 -22.47 17.53
N PRO A 571 0.93 -22.47 18.13
CA PRO A 571 0.41 -23.60 18.88
C PRO A 571 -0.05 -24.77 18.00
N GLY A 572 -0.12 -24.58 16.68
CA GLY A 572 -0.44 -25.66 15.73
C GLY A 572 -1.86 -26.20 15.89
N ALA A 573 -2.84 -25.32 16.15
CA ALA A 573 -4.22 -25.72 16.39
C ALA A 573 -4.77 -26.60 15.25
N ALA A 574 -5.49 -27.67 15.58
CA ALA A 574 -6.17 -28.52 14.61
C ALA A 574 -7.61 -28.06 14.32
N ASP A 575 -8.25 -27.42 15.29
CA ASP A 575 -9.65 -27.02 15.24
C ASP A 575 -9.95 -25.78 16.11
N ALA A 576 -11.24 -25.41 16.18
CA ALA A 576 -11.73 -24.27 16.94
C ALA A 576 -11.70 -24.42 18.47
N SER A 577 -11.11 -25.48 19.01
CA SER A 577 -10.81 -25.67 20.44
C SER A 577 -9.31 -25.53 20.76
N GLY A 578 -8.43 -25.59 19.75
CA GLY A 578 -6.98 -25.47 19.91
C GLY A 578 -6.49 -24.10 20.38
N GLY A 579 -5.22 -23.98 20.76
CA GLY A 579 -4.65 -22.73 21.30
C GLY A 579 -4.77 -21.52 20.35
N ILE A 580 -5.00 -20.34 20.93
CA ILE A 580 -4.99 -19.06 20.20
C ILE A 580 -3.55 -18.70 19.85
N PHE A 581 -3.30 -18.41 18.58
CA PHE A 581 -2.00 -17.93 18.11
C PHE A 581 -1.94 -16.41 18.08
N LYS A 582 -2.86 -15.78 17.33
CA LYS A 582 -2.86 -14.35 17.01
C LYS A 582 -4.28 -13.85 16.77
N LYS A 583 -4.49 -12.55 16.90
CA LYS A 583 -5.74 -11.92 16.43
C LYS A 583 -5.69 -11.75 14.91
N ALA A 584 -6.84 -11.76 14.26
CA ALA A 584 -6.98 -11.51 12.83
C ALA A 584 -6.44 -10.10 12.51
N GLY A 585 -5.46 -10.03 11.63
CA GLY A 585 -4.73 -8.82 11.22
C GLY A 585 -3.53 -8.49 12.12
N GLU A 586 -3.29 -9.25 13.19
CA GLU A 586 -2.10 -9.09 14.03
C GLU A 586 -0.87 -9.66 13.32
N ALA A 587 0.25 -8.94 13.44
CA ALA A 587 1.53 -9.35 12.87
C ALA A 587 2.15 -10.56 13.59
N PHE A 588 2.81 -11.43 12.82
CA PHE A 588 3.70 -12.47 13.30
C PHE A 588 4.95 -12.57 12.43
N SER A 589 6.02 -13.16 12.99
CA SER A 589 7.29 -13.35 12.30
C SER A 589 7.35 -14.67 11.56
N VAL A 590 7.84 -14.62 10.33
CA VAL A 590 8.15 -15.78 9.49
C VAL A 590 9.64 -15.73 9.13
N VAL A 591 10.34 -16.83 9.36
CA VAL A 591 11.72 -17.01 8.90
C VAL A 591 11.68 -17.98 7.72
N ALA A 592 12.25 -17.57 6.59
CA ALA A 592 12.43 -18.39 5.41
C ALA A 592 13.91 -18.73 5.23
N THR A 593 14.23 -20.02 5.18
CA THR A 593 15.55 -20.53 4.84
C THR A 593 15.51 -21.09 3.43
N VAL A 594 16.33 -20.55 2.54
CA VAL A 594 16.45 -21.01 1.15
C VAL A 594 17.41 -22.18 1.13
N GLN A 595 16.98 -23.32 0.57
CA GLN A 595 17.70 -24.59 0.71
C GLN A 595 18.03 -25.29 -0.61
N ASP A 596 19.15 -26.01 -0.61
CA ASP A 596 19.49 -27.05 -1.59
C ASP A 596 18.68 -28.33 -1.35
N ILE A 597 18.78 -29.31 -2.26
CA ILE A 597 18.01 -30.56 -2.16
C ILE A 597 18.39 -31.41 -0.94
N ASP A 598 19.57 -31.16 -0.36
CA ASP A 598 20.09 -31.85 0.83
C ASP A 598 19.71 -31.12 2.14
N GLY A 599 18.93 -30.02 2.06
CA GLY A 599 18.42 -29.26 3.21
C GLY A 599 19.40 -28.21 3.76
N ASN A 600 20.49 -27.92 3.06
CA ASN A 600 21.46 -26.91 3.48
C ASN A 600 21.10 -25.54 2.91
N THR A 601 21.54 -24.47 3.58
CA THR A 601 21.34 -23.09 3.13
C THR A 601 22.03 -22.81 1.79
N THR A 602 21.42 -21.97 0.96
CA THR A 602 22.00 -21.41 -0.28
C THR A 602 22.36 -19.92 -0.09
N PRO A 603 23.59 -19.59 0.35
CA PRO A 603 24.05 -18.23 0.65
C PRO A 603 23.81 -17.16 -0.42
N ASN A 604 23.91 -17.53 -1.71
CA ASN A 604 23.85 -16.60 -2.82
C ASN A 604 22.45 -16.03 -3.07
N TYR A 605 21.38 -16.70 -2.63
CA TYR A 605 20.01 -16.21 -2.86
C TYR A 605 19.83 -14.82 -2.27
N GLY A 606 19.34 -13.87 -3.07
CA GLY A 606 19.20 -12.46 -2.73
C GLY A 606 20.47 -11.63 -2.84
N ASN A 607 21.55 -12.16 -3.43
CA ASN A 607 22.75 -11.40 -3.80
C ASN A 607 22.86 -11.15 -5.31
N GLU A 608 21.87 -11.60 -6.10
CA GLU A 608 21.81 -11.39 -7.54
C GLU A 608 21.86 -9.89 -7.89
N ALA A 609 22.27 -9.56 -9.11
CA ALA A 609 22.32 -8.19 -9.62
C ALA A 609 20.96 -7.48 -9.47
N ALA A 610 19.88 -8.21 -9.75
CA ALA A 610 18.53 -7.90 -9.28
C ALA A 610 18.15 -8.93 -8.22
N ALA A 611 18.31 -8.57 -6.94
CA ALA A 611 18.12 -9.50 -5.84
C ALA A 611 16.72 -10.14 -5.84
N GLU A 612 16.70 -11.47 -5.76
CA GLU A 612 15.46 -12.24 -5.80
C GLU A 612 14.71 -12.20 -4.47
N GLY A 613 13.40 -11.94 -4.54
CA GLY A 613 12.53 -11.82 -3.38
C GLY A 613 11.89 -13.14 -2.95
N ILE A 614 11.28 -13.15 -1.76
CA ILE A 614 10.45 -14.26 -1.27
C ILE A 614 9.04 -13.73 -1.03
N GLU A 615 8.03 -14.47 -1.45
CA GLU A 615 6.64 -14.24 -1.11
C GLU A 615 6.08 -15.44 -0.35
N VAL A 616 5.42 -15.19 0.79
CA VAL A 616 4.59 -16.17 1.49
C VAL A 616 3.11 -15.86 1.33
N TYR A 617 2.31 -16.92 1.19
CA TYR A 617 0.87 -16.84 1.06
C TYR A 617 0.22 -18.02 1.79
N SER A 618 -1.03 -17.84 2.21
CA SER A 618 -1.83 -18.91 2.77
C SER A 618 -2.27 -19.85 1.64
N SER A 619 -1.62 -21.01 1.53
CA SER A 619 -1.96 -22.03 0.54
C SER A 619 -3.31 -22.69 0.83
N THR A 620 -3.66 -22.83 2.11
CA THR A 620 -4.84 -23.57 2.54
C THR A 620 -5.47 -22.93 3.78
N LEU A 621 -6.79 -22.70 3.75
CA LEU A 621 -7.59 -22.53 4.96
C LEU A 621 -7.98 -23.92 5.47
N VAL A 622 -7.42 -24.32 6.61
CA VAL A 622 -7.68 -25.62 7.25
C VAL A 622 -9.01 -25.61 7.97
N ALA A 623 -9.29 -24.55 8.74
CA ALA A 623 -10.55 -24.38 9.45
C ALA A 623 -10.91 -22.89 9.61
N PRO A 624 -12.19 -22.52 9.58
CA PRO A 624 -13.35 -23.37 9.27
C PRO A 624 -13.33 -23.84 7.81
N VAL A 625 -13.68 -25.11 7.58
CA VAL A 625 -13.75 -25.69 6.22
C VAL A 625 -14.83 -24.98 5.42
N GLY A 626 -14.51 -24.57 4.19
CA GLY A 626 -15.41 -23.78 3.35
C GLY A 626 -15.49 -22.30 3.72
N GLY A 627 -14.72 -21.85 4.72
CA GLY A 627 -14.56 -20.44 5.05
C GLY A 627 -13.70 -19.68 4.04
N ARG A 628 -13.52 -18.39 4.31
CA ARG A 628 -12.74 -17.48 3.48
C ARG A 628 -11.26 -17.52 3.83
N ASN A 629 -10.37 -17.80 2.86
CA ASN A 629 -8.93 -17.76 3.09
C ASN A 629 -8.39 -16.32 3.05
N GLY A 630 -8.51 -15.61 4.17
CA GLY A 630 -8.22 -14.17 4.29
C GLY A 630 -9.34 -13.29 3.73
N THR A 631 -9.32 -11.97 3.98
CA THR A 631 -10.39 -11.05 3.53
C THR A 631 -10.41 -10.84 2.02
N SER A 632 -9.51 -11.43 1.23
CA SER A 632 -9.65 -11.51 -0.22
C SER A 632 -10.31 -12.81 -0.67
N GLY A 633 -10.20 -13.88 0.12
CA GLY A 633 -10.52 -15.26 -0.28
C GLY A 633 -9.43 -15.91 -1.13
N LEU A 634 -8.34 -15.20 -1.42
CA LEU A 634 -7.25 -15.66 -2.29
C LEU A 634 -6.01 -16.12 -1.50
N GLY A 635 -6.09 -16.17 -0.16
CA GLY A 635 -4.96 -16.56 0.68
C GLY A 635 -3.83 -15.54 0.75
N ILE A 636 -4.10 -14.28 0.39
CA ILE A 636 -3.11 -13.20 0.44
C ILE A 636 -2.82 -12.86 1.90
N LEU A 637 -1.53 -12.81 2.26
CA LEU A 637 -1.07 -12.38 3.58
C LEU A 637 -0.61 -10.91 3.52
N GLY A 638 -0.97 -10.14 4.54
CA GLY A 638 -0.44 -8.79 4.71
C GLY A 638 1.08 -8.86 4.87
N ASN A 639 1.82 -8.02 4.14
CA ASN A 639 3.29 -8.01 4.11
C ASN A 639 3.94 -9.37 3.76
N GLY A 640 3.24 -10.24 3.01
CA GLY A 640 3.73 -11.57 2.62
C GLY A 640 5.03 -11.57 1.82
N SER A 641 5.41 -10.46 1.19
CA SER A 641 6.69 -10.33 0.45
C SER A 641 7.72 -9.44 1.13
N ALA A 642 7.46 -8.98 2.37
CA ALA A 642 8.32 -8.02 3.08
C ALA A 642 9.49 -8.69 3.82
N PHE A 643 10.19 -9.60 3.14
CA PHE A 643 11.35 -10.30 3.68
C PHE A 643 12.61 -9.47 3.58
N THR A 644 13.41 -9.47 4.65
CA THR A 644 14.76 -8.93 4.64
C THR A 644 15.77 -10.05 4.89
N LYS A 645 16.88 -10.02 4.16
CA LYS A 645 17.97 -10.99 4.34
C LYS A 645 18.61 -10.76 5.70
N SER A 646 18.55 -11.77 6.58
CA SER A 646 19.08 -11.68 7.95
C SER A 646 20.50 -12.25 8.03
N THR A 647 20.74 -13.36 7.35
CA THR A 647 22.07 -13.98 7.17
C THR A 647 22.12 -14.65 5.77
N PRO A 648 23.29 -15.13 5.29
CA PRO A 648 23.36 -15.76 3.97
C PRO A 648 22.34 -16.92 3.81
N GLY A 649 21.47 -16.82 2.81
CA GLY A 649 20.40 -17.80 2.54
C GLY A 649 19.23 -17.81 3.53
N VAL A 650 19.16 -16.87 4.48
CA VAL A 650 18.08 -16.78 5.49
C VAL A 650 17.44 -15.39 5.47
N PHE A 651 16.12 -15.38 5.44
CA PHE A 651 15.30 -14.19 5.33
C PHE A 651 14.25 -14.16 6.44
N THR A 652 13.94 -12.96 6.93
CA THR A 652 12.96 -12.77 8.00
C THR A 652 11.96 -11.69 7.60
N ALA A 653 10.68 -11.97 7.79
CA ALA A 653 9.60 -10.98 7.74
C ALA A 653 8.94 -10.93 9.12
N ASN A 654 8.87 -9.76 9.76
CA ASN A 654 8.38 -9.61 11.14
C ASN A 654 6.95 -9.11 11.25
N ASN A 655 6.32 -8.80 10.13
CA ASN A 655 5.04 -8.10 10.05
C ASN A 655 4.03 -8.82 9.15
N VAL A 656 4.22 -10.13 8.92
CA VAL A 656 3.27 -10.94 8.16
C VAL A 656 1.96 -11.03 8.93
N SER A 657 0.81 -10.87 8.28
CA SER A 657 -0.49 -10.96 8.94
C SER A 657 -1.51 -11.72 8.13
N PHE A 658 -2.39 -12.43 8.83
CA PHE A 658 -3.59 -13.06 8.29
C PHE A 658 -4.80 -12.34 8.87
N ASP A 659 -5.66 -11.80 8.02
CA ASP A 659 -6.65 -10.77 8.37
C ASP A 659 -8.06 -11.31 8.66
N GLU A 660 -8.19 -12.63 8.80
CA GLU A 660 -9.44 -13.35 9.01
C GLU A 660 -9.31 -14.38 10.15
N VAL A 661 -10.44 -14.85 10.68
CA VAL A 661 -10.49 -15.94 11.68
C VAL A 661 -10.21 -17.29 11.02
N GLY A 662 -9.45 -18.14 11.67
CA GLY A 662 -9.24 -19.51 11.20
C GLY A 662 -7.90 -20.12 11.56
N ILE A 663 -7.59 -21.21 10.87
CA ILE A 663 -6.34 -21.96 10.92
C ILE A 663 -5.91 -22.14 9.47
N ILE A 664 -4.69 -21.78 9.15
CA ILE A 664 -4.16 -21.80 7.78
C ILE A 664 -2.92 -22.67 7.66
N LYS A 665 -2.50 -22.95 6.44
CA LYS A 665 -1.13 -23.34 6.12
C LYS A 665 -0.53 -22.34 5.17
N ILE A 666 0.77 -22.12 5.30
CA ILE A 666 1.50 -21.15 4.48
C ILE A 666 2.46 -21.90 3.57
N ASN A 667 2.64 -21.39 2.36
CA ASN A 667 3.72 -21.80 1.47
C ASN A 667 4.49 -20.55 1.02
N ALA A 668 5.71 -20.76 0.52
CA ALA A 668 6.59 -19.74 -0.02
C ALA A 668 6.86 -19.96 -1.51
N ARG A 669 7.26 -18.89 -2.19
CA ARG A 669 7.75 -18.92 -3.57
C ARG A 669 8.70 -17.76 -3.84
N VAL A 670 9.39 -17.81 -4.98
CA VAL A 670 10.08 -16.64 -5.54
C VAL A 670 9.04 -15.53 -5.78
N ALA A 671 9.33 -14.31 -5.34
CA ALA A 671 8.33 -13.24 -5.28
C ALA A 671 7.71 -12.88 -6.65
N ASP A 672 8.49 -12.93 -7.71
CA ASP A 672 8.03 -12.71 -9.09
C ASP A 672 7.73 -14.01 -9.85
N GLN A 673 7.86 -15.16 -9.17
CA GLN A 673 7.69 -16.50 -9.68
C GLN A 673 8.72 -16.92 -10.74
N ASN A 674 9.90 -16.30 -10.78
CA ASN A 674 10.91 -16.63 -11.77
C ASN A 674 12.34 -16.35 -11.28
N TYR A 675 13.09 -17.39 -10.90
CA TYR A 675 14.47 -17.23 -10.47
C TYR A 675 15.42 -17.07 -11.68
N ILE A 676 15.87 -15.84 -11.99
CA ILE A 676 16.82 -15.52 -13.08
C ILE A 676 16.46 -16.20 -14.44
N GLY A 677 15.17 -16.28 -14.77
CA GLY A 677 14.71 -16.91 -16.02
C GLY A 677 14.60 -18.45 -15.99
N ALA A 678 14.95 -19.11 -14.88
CA ALA A 678 14.83 -20.57 -14.70
C ALA A 678 13.45 -21.03 -14.20
N GLY A 679 12.48 -20.11 -14.12
CA GLY A 679 11.12 -20.35 -13.68
C GLY A 679 10.95 -20.35 -12.16
N ASN A 680 9.73 -20.64 -11.71
CA ASN A 680 9.36 -20.55 -10.31
C ASN A 680 10.03 -21.63 -9.45
N VAL A 681 10.27 -21.30 -8.19
CA VAL A 681 10.61 -22.23 -7.11
C VAL A 681 9.57 -22.04 -6.01
N SER A 682 9.03 -23.14 -5.50
CA SER A 682 8.06 -23.13 -4.40
C SER A 682 8.62 -23.88 -3.19
N GLY A 683 8.18 -23.47 -2.01
CA GLY A 683 8.57 -24.07 -0.75
C GLY A 683 7.76 -25.31 -0.38
N THR A 684 8.07 -25.82 0.80
CA THR A 684 7.28 -26.86 1.45
C THR A 684 6.16 -26.22 2.27
N GLU A 685 4.92 -26.69 2.09
CA GLU A 685 3.79 -26.22 2.87
C GLU A 685 4.01 -26.49 4.37
N THR A 686 3.70 -25.51 5.21
CA THR A 686 3.84 -25.64 6.66
C THR A 686 2.82 -26.61 7.26
N GLY A 687 3.02 -26.96 8.53
CA GLY A 687 1.93 -27.43 9.38
C GLY A 687 0.85 -26.34 9.60
N ASN A 688 -0.16 -26.66 10.40
CA ASN A 688 -1.22 -25.73 10.75
C ASN A 688 -0.66 -24.50 11.49
N ILE A 689 -1.10 -23.32 11.10
CA ILE A 689 -0.77 -22.02 11.70
C ILE A 689 -2.08 -21.38 12.17
N GLY A 690 -2.13 -21.02 13.44
CA GLY A 690 -3.36 -20.59 14.11
C GLY A 690 -3.54 -21.30 15.45
N ARG A 691 -4.59 -20.98 16.23
CA ARG A 691 -5.86 -20.37 15.80
C ARG A 691 -5.83 -18.84 15.76
N PHE A 692 -6.32 -18.24 14.67
CA PHE A 692 -6.59 -16.80 14.57
C PHE A 692 -8.00 -16.48 15.08
N THR A 693 -8.13 -15.50 15.98
CA THR A 693 -9.42 -15.04 16.57
C THR A 693 -9.76 -13.62 16.11
N PRO A 694 -10.99 -13.12 16.30
CA PRO A 694 -11.24 -11.69 16.11
C PRO A 694 -10.35 -10.86 17.05
N ASN A 695 -10.09 -9.60 16.67
CA ASN A 695 -9.36 -8.66 17.50
C ASN A 695 -10.24 -8.07 18.61
N ASN A 696 -11.46 -7.66 18.25
CA ASN A 696 -12.47 -7.13 19.16
C ASN A 696 -13.88 -7.35 18.62
N LEU A 697 -14.86 -7.03 19.45
CA LEU A 697 -16.27 -6.92 19.06
C LEU A 697 -16.66 -5.45 18.95
N SER A 698 -17.50 -5.10 17.98
CA SER A 698 -18.23 -3.83 17.93
C SER A 698 -19.72 -4.04 18.13
N ILE A 699 -20.38 -3.03 18.69
CA ILE A 699 -21.80 -3.06 18.98
C ILE A 699 -22.49 -1.92 18.22
N THR A 700 -23.61 -2.25 17.58
CA THR A 700 -24.65 -1.31 17.15
C THR A 700 -25.93 -1.70 17.87
N ALA A 701 -26.63 -0.74 18.47
CA ALA A 701 -27.81 -1.02 19.30
C ALA A 701 -29.06 -0.29 18.78
N ASN A 702 -30.24 -0.80 19.14
CA ASN A 702 -31.49 -0.06 18.99
C ASN A 702 -31.71 0.93 20.15
N THR A 703 -32.85 1.63 20.14
CA THR A 703 -33.27 2.49 21.27
C THR A 703 -34.43 1.82 22.00
N PRO A 704 -34.20 1.20 23.18
CA PRO A 704 -35.26 0.52 23.91
C PRO A 704 -36.20 1.51 24.60
N SER A 705 -37.41 1.03 24.89
CA SER A 705 -38.40 1.74 25.70
C SER A 705 -39.24 0.77 26.52
N LEU A 706 -39.73 1.24 27.65
CA LEU A 706 -40.57 0.51 28.60
C LEU A 706 -42.01 0.99 28.49
N ASN A 707 -42.97 0.17 28.90
CA ASN A 707 -44.33 0.60 29.19
C ASN A 707 -44.43 0.94 30.68
N SER A 708 -45.33 1.83 31.07
CA SER A 708 -45.81 1.88 32.44
C SER A 708 -46.77 0.71 32.71
N GLY A 709 -46.91 0.33 33.98
CA GLY A 709 -47.86 -0.71 34.40
C GLY A 709 -49.31 -0.35 34.06
N CYS A 710 -49.64 0.94 34.02
CA CYS A 710 -50.86 1.45 33.39
C CYS A 710 -50.54 2.57 32.37
N ILE A 711 -50.48 2.19 31.10
CA ILE A 711 -50.20 3.10 29.98
C ILE A 711 -51.21 4.26 29.92
N ALA A 712 -52.50 3.95 30.08
CA ALA A 712 -53.57 4.96 30.04
C ALA A 712 -53.52 5.93 31.24
N CYS A 713 -53.00 5.47 32.38
CA CYS A 713 -52.97 6.24 33.63
C CYS A 713 -51.74 7.15 33.73
N GLY A 714 -50.65 6.85 33.04
CA GLY A 714 -49.43 7.66 33.14
C GLY A 714 -48.41 7.19 34.21
N PHE A 715 -48.64 6.04 34.87
CA PHE A 715 -47.87 5.62 36.03
C PHE A 715 -47.85 4.08 36.24
N THR A 716 -47.01 3.63 37.17
CA THR A 716 -46.92 2.23 37.63
C THR A 716 -47.02 2.16 39.16
N TYR A 717 -47.75 1.19 39.72
CA TYR A 717 -47.72 0.97 41.18
C TYR A 717 -46.48 0.17 41.62
N LEU A 718 -46.00 0.41 42.84
CA LEU A 718 -44.96 -0.43 43.44
C LEU A 718 -45.49 -1.85 43.67
N GLY A 719 -44.77 -2.83 43.14
CA GLY A 719 -45.14 -4.25 43.08
C GLY A 719 -45.84 -4.63 41.78
N GLN A 720 -46.23 -3.67 40.94
CA GLN A 720 -46.82 -3.95 39.63
C GLN A 720 -45.69 -4.14 38.60
N SER A 721 -45.72 -5.27 37.88
CA SER A 721 -44.81 -5.51 36.77
C SER A 721 -45.10 -4.60 35.58
N PHE A 722 -44.04 -4.25 34.85
CA PHE A 722 -44.07 -3.53 33.59
C PHE A 722 -43.08 -4.16 32.60
N THR A 723 -43.32 -3.94 31.31
CA THR A 723 -42.67 -4.66 30.20
C THR A 723 -42.02 -3.70 29.20
N TYR A 724 -41.23 -4.21 28.27
CA TYR A 724 -40.74 -3.43 27.15
C TYR A 724 -41.87 -3.05 26.19
N SER A 725 -41.85 -1.79 25.76
CA SER A 725 -42.54 -1.41 24.51
C SER A 725 -41.64 -1.71 23.30
N THR A 726 -40.33 -1.53 23.46
CA THR A 726 -39.30 -1.90 22.50
C THR A 726 -38.17 -2.56 23.26
N ALA A 727 -37.98 -3.87 23.06
CA ALA A 727 -36.95 -4.66 23.72
C ALA A 727 -35.53 -4.22 23.30
N PRO A 728 -34.53 -4.23 24.21
CA PRO A 728 -33.15 -3.91 23.86
C PRO A 728 -32.53 -4.97 22.93
N GLN A 729 -31.85 -4.50 21.90
CA GLN A 729 -31.14 -5.33 20.93
C GLN A 729 -29.74 -4.78 20.65
N LEU A 730 -28.75 -5.67 20.61
CA LEU A 730 -27.36 -5.37 20.26
C LEU A 730 -26.95 -6.23 19.06
N THR A 731 -26.65 -5.60 17.94
CA THR A 731 -25.95 -6.22 16.82
C THR A 731 -24.46 -6.17 17.10
N VAL A 732 -23.85 -7.34 17.32
CA VAL A 732 -22.44 -7.51 17.61
C VAL A 732 -21.71 -7.96 16.34
N THR A 733 -20.64 -7.27 15.97
CA THR A 733 -19.81 -7.61 14.81
C THR A 733 -18.38 -7.90 15.27
N ALA A 734 -17.87 -9.09 14.93
CA ALA A 734 -16.48 -9.47 15.17
C ALA A 734 -15.56 -8.81 14.13
N ARG A 735 -14.48 -8.16 14.57
CA ARG A 735 -13.60 -7.38 13.70
C ARG A 735 -12.13 -7.79 13.81
N ASN A 736 -11.40 -7.62 12.71
CA ASN A 736 -9.94 -7.73 12.65
C ASN A 736 -9.26 -6.43 13.15
N VAL A 737 -7.93 -6.41 13.19
CA VAL A 737 -7.14 -5.25 13.66
C VAL A 737 -7.40 -3.99 12.82
N ALA A 738 -7.67 -4.12 11.53
CA ALA A 738 -7.99 -2.99 10.64
C ALA A 738 -9.46 -2.51 10.75
N GLY A 739 -10.29 -3.16 11.57
CA GLY A 739 -11.70 -2.83 11.77
C GLY A 739 -12.66 -3.46 10.75
N GLY A 740 -12.17 -4.29 9.82
CA GLY A 740 -13.00 -5.09 8.91
C GLY A 740 -13.64 -6.27 9.63
N THR A 741 -14.81 -6.71 9.18
CA THR A 741 -15.52 -7.86 9.76
C THR A 741 -14.79 -9.17 9.47
N THR A 742 -14.61 -10.01 10.50
CA THR A 742 -14.08 -11.38 10.35
C THR A 742 -15.22 -12.35 10.05
N ILE A 743 -15.40 -12.68 8.77
CA ILE A 743 -16.52 -13.49 8.26
C ILE A 743 -16.46 -14.93 8.80
N ASN A 744 -15.27 -15.47 9.02
CA ASN A 744 -15.07 -16.83 9.50
C ASN A 744 -15.36 -17.01 11.00
N TYR A 745 -15.69 -15.93 11.72
CA TYR A 745 -16.22 -16.03 13.08
C TYR A 745 -17.66 -16.54 13.03
N ALA A 746 -17.77 -17.86 12.87
CA ALA A 746 -19.03 -18.57 12.67
C ALA A 746 -18.93 -20.03 13.14
N ASN A 747 -20.07 -20.69 13.33
CA ASN A 747 -20.15 -22.11 13.71
C ASN A 747 -19.24 -22.44 14.93
N THR A 748 -18.32 -23.40 14.82
CA THR A 748 -17.44 -23.79 15.93
C THR A 748 -16.46 -22.70 16.37
N PHE A 749 -16.18 -21.72 15.51
CA PHE A 749 -15.37 -20.53 15.82
C PHE A 749 -16.17 -19.41 16.45
N TYR A 750 -17.51 -19.50 16.42
CA TYR A 750 -18.39 -18.60 17.14
C TYR A 750 -18.34 -18.93 18.64
N LYS A 751 -17.93 -17.97 19.47
CA LYS A 751 -17.66 -18.17 20.89
C LYS A 751 -18.55 -17.34 21.82
N LEU A 752 -19.45 -16.53 21.26
CA LEU A 752 -20.47 -15.84 22.04
C LEU A 752 -21.55 -16.85 22.45
N SER A 753 -21.95 -16.79 23.71
CA SER A 753 -23.05 -17.60 24.21
C SER A 753 -23.75 -16.87 25.34
N ILE A 754 -24.91 -17.36 25.74
CA ILE A 754 -25.69 -16.79 26.84
C ILE A 754 -24.88 -16.61 28.13
N GLY A 755 -24.02 -17.60 28.47
CA GLY A 755 -23.18 -17.56 29.66
C GLY A 755 -22.00 -16.58 29.57
N THR A 756 -21.76 -15.98 28.40
CA THR A 756 -20.72 -14.97 28.22
C THR A 756 -21.29 -13.55 28.14
N ILE A 757 -22.62 -13.42 28.26
CA ILE A 757 -23.32 -12.13 28.32
C ILE A 757 -23.79 -11.89 29.75
N SER A 758 -23.58 -10.67 30.24
CA SER A 758 -24.11 -10.24 31.53
C SER A 758 -24.88 -8.94 31.36
N ALA A 759 -26.15 -8.94 31.76
CA ALA A 759 -27.05 -7.78 31.67
C ALA A 759 -27.53 -7.41 33.07
N VAL A 760 -27.30 -6.15 33.47
CA VAL A 760 -27.61 -5.67 34.82
C VAL A 760 -28.36 -4.35 34.75
N TYR A 761 -29.50 -4.33 35.43
CA TYR A 761 -30.31 -3.14 35.61
C TYR A 761 -29.90 -2.34 36.84
N SER A 762 -30.03 -1.02 36.73
CA SER A 762 -29.84 -0.08 37.83
C SER A 762 -30.91 1.01 37.79
N SER A 763 -31.21 1.60 38.95
CA SER A 763 -32.20 2.67 39.07
C SER A 763 -31.71 3.81 39.95
N ASN A 764 -32.38 4.96 39.85
CA ASN A 764 -32.21 6.11 40.73
C ASN A 764 -33.02 6.02 42.04
N SER A 765 -33.85 4.98 42.24
CA SER A 765 -34.73 4.90 43.42
C SER A 765 -33.96 4.49 44.68
N THR A 766 -34.22 5.19 45.78
CA THR A 766 -33.71 4.86 47.12
C THR A 766 -34.79 4.35 48.07
N GLN A 767 -36.07 4.46 47.67
CA GLN A 767 -37.24 4.13 48.49
C GLN A 767 -37.96 2.85 48.04
N ALA A 768 -37.61 2.31 46.86
CA ALA A 768 -38.17 1.07 46.32
C ALA A 768 -37.05 0.19 45.76
N LEU A 769 -37.20 -1.13 45.85
CA LEU A 769 -36.21 -2.08 45.38
C LEU A 769 -36.53 -2.49 43.95
N LEU A 770 -35.59 -2.27 43.02
CA LEU A 770 -35.75 -2.74 41.65
C LEU A 770 -35.63 -4.26 41.61
N ASN A 771 -36.73 -4.93 41.27
CA ASN A 771 -36.74 -6.33 40.93
C ASN A 771 -36.67 -6.45 39.41
N SER A 772 -35.48 -6.78 38.91
CA SER A 772 -35.11 -6.74 37.50
C SER A 772 -34.24 -7.94 37.10
N ALA A 773 -34.37 -9.04 37.85
CA ALA A 773 -33.61 -10.25 37.57
C ALA A 773 -34.01 -10.78 36.20
N LEU A 774 -33.15 -10.52 35.21
CA LEU A 774 -33.18 -11.22 33.93
C LEU A 774 -32.64 -12.62 34.20
N ALA A 775 -33.50 -13.63 34.01
CA ALA A 775 -33.05 -15.00 34.01
C ALA A 775 -32.19 -15.24 32.76
N GLU A 776 -31.37 -16.30 32.76
CA GLU A 776 -30.69 -16.72 31.53
C GLU A 776 -31.70 -16.87 30.39
N ALA A 777 -32.91 -17.40 30.66
CA ALA A 777 -33.97 -17.55 29.66
C ALA A 777 -34.39 -16.25 28.94
N ASP A 778 -34.10 -15.08 29.51
CA ASP A 778 -34.47 -13.77 28.97
C ASP A 778 -33.37 -13.18 28.06
N ILE A 779 -32.23 -13.85 27.90
CA ILE A 779 -31.12 -13.42 27.04
C ILE A 779 -31.02 -14.35 25.83
N ASN A 780 -31.31 -13.85 24.64
CA ASN A 780 -31.09 -14.60 23.41
C ASN A 780 -29.82 -14.13 22.70
N VAL A 781 -28.89 -15.05 22.43
CA VAL A 781 -27.69 -14.80 21.63
C VAL A 781 -27.79 -15.62 20.34
N ALA A 782 -28.06 -14.96 19.22
CA ALA A 782 -28.27 -15.59 17.93
C ALA A 782 -27.16 -15.22 16.94
N GLU A 783 -26.44 -16.21 16.45
CA GLU A 783 -25.53 -16.05 15.31
C GLU A 783 -26.32 -15.68 14.05
N GLN A 784 -25.90 -14.63 13.34
CA GLN A 784 -26.49 -14.19 12.07
C GLN A 784 -25.63 -14.59 10.85
N GLY A 785 -24.49 -15.25 11.10
CA GLY A 785 -23.47 -15.57 10.12
C GLY A 785 -22.54 -14.40 9.81
N ASN A 786 -21.49 -14.67 9.02
CA ASN A 786 -20.51 -13.68 8.54
C ASN A 786 -19.90 -12.80 9.66
N GLY A 787 -19.62 -13.37 10.83
CA GLY A 787 -19.05 -12.64 11.96
C GLY A 787 -20.02 -11.70 12.69
N VAL A 788 -21.33 -11.86 12.48
CA VAL A 788 -22.36 -11.03 13.13
C VAL A 788 -23.21 -11.87 14.08
N ALA A 789 -23.54 -11.31 15.23
CA ALA A 789 -24.48 -11.83 16.20
C ALA A 789 -25.56 -10.80 16.54
N LEU A 790 -26.73 -11.27 16.95
CA LEU A 790 -27.77 -10.47 17.55
C LEU A 790 -27.97 -10.93 18.99
N ILE A 791 -27.81 -10.01 19.93
CA ILE A 791 -28.22 -10.19 21.32
C ILE A 791 -29.56 -9.48 21.50
N SER A 792 -30.57 -10.21 21.98
CA SER A 792 -31.88 -9.66 22.33
C SER A 792 -32.20 -9.96 23.77
N LEU A 793 -32.76 -8.98 24.48
CA LEU A 793 -33.15 -9.10 25.88
C LEU A 793 -34.68 -9.04 25.98
N ASP A 794 -35.27 -10.06 26.58
CA ASP A 794 -36.70 -10.14 26.92
C ASP A 794 -36.93 -9.65 28.36
N ASP A 795 -38.16 -9.30 28.72
CA ASP A 795 -38.55 -8.93 30.08
C ASP A 795 -39.09 -10.10 30.89
N GLY A 796 -39.31 -11.26 30.26
CA GLY A 796 -39.69 -12.50 30.93
C GLY A 796 -41.00 -12.36 31.71
N GLY A 797 -40.90 -12.36 33.05
CA GLY A 797 -42.04 -12.14 33.97
C GLY A 797 -42.38 -10.67 34.25
N GLY A 798 -41.68 -9.74 33.60
CA GLY A 798 -41.79 -8.29 33.77
C GLY A 798 -40.83 -7.73 34.83
N ILE A 799 -40.51 -6.44 34.67
CA ILE A 799 -39.67 -5.67 35.59
C ILE A 799 -40.59 -4.99 36.62
N SER A 800 -40.17 -4.88 37.89
CA SER A 800 -40.99 -4.19 38.89
C SER A 800 -40.13 -3.43 39.92
N PHE A 801 -40.74 -2.45 40.58
CA PHE A 801 -40.19 -1.89 41.81
C PHE A 801 -40.99 -2.41 42.99
N SER A 802 -40.38 -3.21 43.86
CA SER A 802 -41.03 -3.76 45.04
C SER A 802 -41.12 -2.72 46.16
N LYS A 803 -42.21 -2.79 46.93
CA LYS A 803 -42.35 -2.04 48.19
C LYS A 803 -41.25 -2.48 49.18
N VAL A 804 -40.85 -1.58 50.07
CA VAL A 804 -39.96 -1.90 51.19
C VAL A 804 -40.80 -1.97 52.46
N ASN A 805 -40.81 -3.13 53.12
CA ASN A 805 -41.64 -3.36 54.31
C ASN A 805 -41.43 -2.27 55.37
N GLY A 806 -42.52 -1.75 55.91
CA GLY A 806 -42.54 -0.66 56.89
C GLY A 806 -42.17 0.73 56.35
N ILE A 807 -42.00 0.91 55.04
CA ILE A 807 -41.69 2.21 54.42
C ILE A 807 -42.73 2.55 53.36
N ASP A 808 -43.43 3.68 53.54
CA ASP A 808 -44.26 4.26 52.50
C ASP A 808 -43.42 5.15 51.57
N ALA A 809 -43.27 4.72 50.32
CA ALA A 809 -42.47 5.45 49.33
C ALA A 809 -43.24 6.64 48.76
N SER A 810 -42.62 7.83 48.82
CA SER A 810 -43.17 9.03 48.15
C SER A 810 -43.14 8.86 46.62
N PRO A 811 -44.02 9.54 45.88
CA PRO A 811 -44.02 9.50 44.42
C PRO A 811 -42.67 9.88 43.81
N PHE A 812 -42.18 9.09 42.85
CA PHE A 812 -40.93 9.38 42.16
C PHE A 812 -41.00 9.04 40.67
N ASN A 813 -40.10 9.65 39.88
CA ASN A 813 -39.89 9.27 38.49
C ASN A 813 -38.72 8.28 38.41
N ALA A 814 -38.95 7.11 37.82
CA ALA A 814 -37.90 6.12 37.64
C ALA A 814 -36.97 6.50 36.48
N GLU A 815 -35.67 6.47 36.73
CA GLU A 815 -34.61 6.52 35.73
C GLU A 815 -33.87 5.19 35.76
N LEU A 816 -34.07 4.37 34.72
CA LEU A 816 -33.46 3.05 34.61
C LEU A 816 -32.30 3.07 33.62
N ALA A 817 -31.23 2.38 33.97
CA ALA A 817 -30.14 2.08 33.06
C ALA A 817 -29.89 0.56 33.00
N LEU A 818 -29.58 0.07 31.80
CA LEU A 818 -29.25 -1.33 31.54
C LEU A 818 -27.83 -1.42 31.01
N ALA A 819 -26.94 -2.03 31.78
CA ALA A 819 -25.56 -2.29 31.40
C ALA A 819 -25.42 -3.72 30.88
N VAL A 820 -24.91 -3.89 29.66
CA VAL A 820 -24.70 -5.19 29.00
C VAL A 820 -23.21 -5.38 28.72
N THR A 821 -22.60 -6.35 29.39
CA THR A 821 -21.22 -6.79 29.14
C THR A 821 -21.23 -7.87 28.07
N VAL A 822 -20.50 -7.64 26.98
CA VAL A 822 -20.38 -8.56 25.84
C VAL A 822 -18.94 -9.03 25.69
N GLN A 823 -18.69 -10.28 26.05
CA GLN A 823 -17.42 -10.97 25.88
C GLN A 823 -17.69 -12.38 25.37
N ASP A 824 -16.76 -12.98 24.63
CA ASP A 824 -16.86 -14.37 24.20
C ASP A 824 -16.01 -15.31 25.07
N SER A 825 -16.11 -16.63 24.87
CA SER A 825 -15.35 -17.60 25.66
C SER A 825 -13.83 -17.57 25.41
N ASP A 826 -13.37 -16.90 24.35
CA ASP A 826 -11.96 -16.64 24.04
C ASP A 826 -11.46 -15.32 24.66
N SER A 827 -12.29 -14.71 25.52
CA SER A 827 -12.05 -13.41 26.14
C SER A 827 -12.03 -12.22 25.17
N ILE A 828 -12.52 -12.37 23.94
CA ILE A 828 -12.68 -11.27 22.98
C ILE A 828 -13.91 -10.46 23.38
N ALA A 829 -13.71 -9.17 23.61
CA ALA A 829 -14.71 -8.30 24.22
C ALA A 829 -15.05 -7.09 23.35
N TYR A 830 -16.22 -6.50 23.61
CA TYR A 830 -16.49 -5.12 23.23
C TYR A 830 -15.59 -4.18 24.06
N ALA A 831 -14.80 -3.36 23.37
CA ALA A 831 -13.73 -2.58 24.00
C ALA A 831 -14.24 -1.56 25.05
N SER A 832 -15.48 -1.10 24.92
CA SER A 832 -16.12 -0.16 25.86
C SER A 832 -17.12 -0.84 26.78
N ASN A 833 -16.92 -2.13 27.09
CA ASN A 833 -17.78 -2.84 28.02
C ASN A 833 -17.87 -2.14 29.39
N PRO A 834 -19.06 -2.10 30.02
CA PRO A 834 -20.35 -2.54 29.47
C PRO A 834 -20.95 -1.53 28.48
N TYR A 835 -21.72 -2.01 27.50
CA TYR A 835 -22.59 -1.14 26.71
C TYR A 835 -23.81 -0.75 27.56
N THR A 836 -24.14 0.54 27.64
CA THR A 836 -25.20 1.04 28.51
C THR A 836 -26.37 1.64 27.73
N PHE A 837 -27.58 1.16 27.99
CA PHE A 837 -28.82 1.83 27.62
C PHE A 837 -29.29 2.74 28.75
N GLY A 838 -29.48 4.02 28.47
CA GLY A 838 -29.91 5.01 29.47
C GLY A 838 -28.89 5.25 30.59
N ALA A 839 -29.26 6.10 31.54
CA ALA A 839 -28.51 6.41 32.75
C ALA A 839 -29.46 6.66 33.94
N VAL A 840 -29.02 6.38 35.16
CA VAL A 840 -29.80 6.60 36.41
C VAL A 840 -29.89 8.08 36.82
N THR A 841 -29.77 8.99 35.87
CA THR A 841 -29.83 10.45 36.10
C THR A 841 -31.07 11.03 35.46
N THR A 842 -31.62 12.05 36.08
CA THR A 842 -32.88 12.68 35.67
C THR A 842 -32.89 13.05 34.19
N GLY A 843 -33.85 12.49 33.45
CA GLY A 843 -34.03 12.75 32.02
C GLY A 843 -33.19 11.89 31.08
N ASN A 844 -32.31 11.04 31.60
CA ASN A 844 -31.38 10.23 30.79
C ASN A 844 -31.63 8.72 30.89
N GLY A 845 -32.60 8.25 31.66
CA GLY A 845 -32.97 6.83 31.73
C GLY A 845 -33.60 6.30 30.45
N ILE A 846 -33.81 4.99 30.41
CA ILE A 846 -34.63 4.34 29.36
C ILE A 846 -36.02 4.99 29.33
N ALA A 847 -36.51 5.32 28.15
CA ALA A 847 -37.78 6.02 27.97
C ALA A 847 -38.98 5.13 28.35
N PHE A 848 -40.01 5.74 28.91
CA PHE A 848 -41.29 5.09 29.21
C PHE A 848 -42.40 5.58 28.27
N ASN A 849 -43.17 4.65 27.72
CA ASN A 849 -44.47 4.87 27.12
C ASN A 849 -45.53 4.84 28.23
N GLY A 850 -46.40 5.85 28.27
CA GLY A 850 -47.39 5.98 29.34
C GLY A 850 -46.83 6.45 30.68
N GLY A 851 -45.72 7.21 30.67
CA GLY A 851 -45.19 7.91 31.86
C GLY A 851 -44.26 7.07 32.75
N LYS A 852 -43.41 7.75 33.53
CA LYS A 852 -42.39 7.11 34.39
C LYS A 852 -42.61 7.36 35.89
N ALA A 853 -43.80 7.80 36.27
CA ALA A 853 -44.16 8.00 37.66
C ALA A 853 -44.46 6.66 38.34
N PHE A 854 -43.92 6.47 39.54
CA PHE A 854 -44.15 5.30 40.38
C PHE A 854 -44.83 5.72 41.68
N TYR A 855 -45.88 4.99 42.06
CA TYR A 855 -46.70 5.27 43.23
C TYR A 855 -46.81 4.05 44.15
N GLN A 856 -46.77 4.28 45.46
CA GLN A 856 -47.18 3.27 46.43
C GLN A 856 -48.71 3.28 46.56
N GLY A 857 -49.36 2.26 46.00
CA GLY A 857 -50.82 2.15 45.98
C GLY A 857 -51.37 1.26 47.09
N ARG A 858 -52.62 1.52 47.50
CA ARG A 858 -53.43 0.60 48.30
C ARG A 858 -54.92 0.70 47.96
N VAL A 859 -55.71 -0.31 48.30
CA VAL A 859 -57.18 -0.20 48.37
C VAL A 859 -57.60 -0.13 49.83
N GLY A 860 -58.36 0.90 50.19
CA GLY A 860 -59.04 1.02 51.47
C GLY A 860 -60.55 0.83 51.31
N VAL A 861 -61.22 0.25 52.31
CA VAL A 861 -62.68 0.09 52.33
C VAL A 861 -63.21 0.68 53.63
N LYS A 862 -64.33 1.41 53.57
CA LYS A 862 -64.91 2.05 54.75
C LYS A 862 -66.19 1.36 55.19
N ASN A 863 -66.44 1.36 56.49
CA ASN A 863 -67.70 0.88 57.04
C ASN A 863 -68.88 1.67 56.47
N ALA A 864 -70.02 1.00 56.29
CA ALA A 864 -71.28 1.63 55.89
C ALA A 864 -72.42 1.12 56.75
N ASN A 865 -73.41 1.99 56.95
CA ASN A 865 -74.51 1.78 57.88
C ASN A 865 -75.81 2.21 57.20
N GLY A 866 -76.84 1.37 57.22
CA GLY A 866 -78.11 1.68 56.56
C GLY A 866 -79.28 0.81 57.02
N SER A 867 -80.48 1.05 56.47
CA SER A 867 -81.64 0.20 56.72
C SER A 867 -81.54 -1.11 55.96
N GLU A 868 -82.01 -2.20 56.58
CA GLU A 868 -82.23 -3.52 56.01
C GLU A 868 -83.23 -3.55 54.83
N LEU A 869 -83.90 -2.42 54.53
CA LEU A 869 -84.90 -2.30 53.47
C LEU A 869 -84.34 -1.72 52.15
N ILE A 870 -83.09 -1.24 52.14
CA ILE A 870 -82.46 -0.63 50.96
C ILE A 870 -81.06 -1.19 50.73
N ASN A 871 -80.57 -1.07 49.50
CA ASN A 871 -79.19 -1.45 49.18
C ASN A 871 -78.21 -0.58 49.97
N LEU A 872 -77.19 -1.22 50.54
CA LEU A 872 -76.16 -0.55 51.30
C LEU A 872 -74.91 -0.34 50.44
N THR A 873 -74.50 0.92 50.30
CA THR A 873 -73.30 1.32 49.55
C THR A 873 -72.10 1.36 50.49
N VAL A 874 -71.17 0.42 50.34
CA VAL A 874 -69.90 0.34 51.06
C VAL A 874 -68.79 0.93 50.17
N PRO A 875 -68.26 2.13 50.45
CA PRO A 875 -67.29 2.75 49.54
C PRO A 875 -65.91 2.11 49.70
N PHE A 876 -65.26 1.87 48.57
CA PHE A 876 -63.83 1.54 48.51
C PHE A 876 -63.08 2.65 47.78
N ILE A 877 -61.82 2.85 48.16
CA ILE A 877 -60.97 3.92 47.64
C ILE A 877 -59.65 3.29 47.18
N VAL A 878 -59.29 3.53 45.93
CA VAL A 878 -57.94 3.25 45.42
C VAL A 878 -57.09 4.47 45.70
N GLU A 879 -56.10 4.32 46.56
CA GLU A 879 -55.29 5.41 47.09
C GLU A 879 -53.83 5.26 46.69
N TYR A 880 -53.09 6.36 46.71
CA TYR A 880 -51.63 6.34 46.70
C TYR A 880 -51.06 7.22 47.80
N PHE A 881 -49.87 6.88 48.28
CA PHE A 881 -49.15 7.70 49.25
C PHE A 881 -48.54 8.93 48.57
N ASN A 882 -48.89 10.12 49.02
CA ASN A 882 -48.38 11.38 48.45
C ASN A 882 -47.08 11.89 49.10
N GLY A 883 -46.54 11.15 50.07
CA GLY A 883 -45.40 11.55 50.91
C GLY A 883 -45.78 11.91 52.35
N THR A 884 -47.08 12.07 52.64
CA THR A 884 -47.58 12.32 54.00
C THR A 884 -48.80 11.46 54.32
N ASP A 885 -49.75 11.37 53.40
CA ASP A 885 -50.99 10.62 53.57
C ASP A 885 -51.33 9.81 52.32
N TYR A 886 -52.17 8.80 52.50
CA TYR A 886 -52.82 8.11 51.40
C TYR A 886 -54.03 8.91 50.94
N ILE A 887 -54.07 9.26 49.65
CA ILE A 887 -55.14 10.03 49.03
C ILE A 887 -55.71 9.30 47.80
N PRO A 888 -56.98 9.55 47.41
CA PRO A 888 -57.57 8.92 46.23
C PRO A 888 -56.71 9.15 44.97
N ASN A 889 -56.41 8.08 44.23
CA ASN A 889 -55.68 8.18 42.99
C ASN A 889 -56.63 8.51 41.83
N THR A 890 -56.77 9.80 41.52
CA THR A 890 -57.67 10.28 40.46
C THR A 890 -57.19 9.95 39.05
N LEU A 891 -55.92 9.56 38.88
CA LEU A 891 -55.34 9.14 37.61
C LEU A 891 -55.55 7.64 37.33
N ASP A 892 -55.90 6.85 38.36
CA ASP A 892 -56.14 5.43 38.18
C ASP A 892 -57.44 5.24 37.38
N SER A 893 -57.32 4.55 36.25
CA SER A 893 -58.45 4.10 35.43
C SER A 893 -58.39 2.60 35.14
N ALA A 894 -57.37 1.90 35.67
CA ALA A 894 -57.09 0.49 35.37
C ALA A 894 -57.51 -0.45 36.50
N THR A 895 -57.57 0.02 37.75
CA THR A 895 -58.01 -0.82 38.86
C THR A 895 -59.50 -1.10 38.75
N GLN A 896 -59.85 -2.37 38.57
CA GLN A 896 -61.21 -2.86 38.49
C GLN A 896 -61.46 -3.98 39.49
N LEU A 897 -62.44 -3.81 40.37
CA LEU A 897 -62.92 -4.88 41.23
C LEU A 897 -64.10 -5.59 40.55
N LEU A 898 -64.16 -6.90 40.74
CA LEU A 898 -65.23 -7.78 40.32
C LEU A 898 -65.95 -8.35 41.54
N SER A 899 -67.18 -8.84 41.38
CA SER A 899 -67.94 -9.42 42.50
C SER A 899 -67.22 -10.60 43.16
N ASN A 900 -66.41 -11.37 42.43
CA ASN A 900 -65.62 -12.48 42.98
C ASN A 900 -64.36 -12.01 43.76
N ASN A 901 -64.01 -10.72 43.70
CA ASN A 901 -63.03 -10.16 44.62
C ASN A 901 -63.62 -9.92 46.02
N ILE A 902 -64.94 -10.00 46.22
CA ILE A 902 -65.55 -9.70 47.50
C ILE A 902 -65.92 -10.97 48.25
N THR A 903 -65.39 -11.11 49.46
CA THR A 903 -65.81 -12.13 50.42
C THR A 903 -66.72 -11.49 51.46
N LEU A 904 -67.91 -12.06 51.65
CA LEU A 904 -68.90 -11.59 52.62
C LEU A 904 -69.02 -12.56 53.79
N THR A 905 -68.90 -12.05 55.02
CA THR A 905 -69.09 -12.82 56.25
C THR A 905 -70.25 -12.24 57.08
N PRO A 906 -71.50 -12.74 56.91
CA PRO A 906 -72.67 -12.20 57.58
C PRO A 906 -72.85 -12.67 59.03
N SER A 907 -73.42 -11.81 59.88
CA SER A 907 -73.80 -12.08 61.27
C SER A 907 -75.09 -11.32 61.66
N PRO A 908 -76.20 -11.99 62.01
CA PRO A 908 -76.35 -13.44 62.08
C PRO A 908 -76.25 -14.11 60.70
N GLY A 909 -75.90 -15.39 60.65
CA GLY A 909 -75.77 -16.13 59.38
C GLY A 909 -77.07 -16.23 58.55
N SER A 910 -78.21 -15.83 59.12
CA SER A 910 -79.48 -15.67 58.40
C SER A 910 -79.57 -14.41 57.54
N LEU A 911 -78.61 -13.48 57.66
CA LEU A 911 -78.53 -12.27 56.84
C LEU A 911 -77.98 -12.65 55.45
N ASN A 912 -78.88 -12.80 54.48
CA ASN A 912 -78.54 -13.14 53.10
C ASN A 912 -78.57 -11.90 52.21
N THR A 913 -77.40 -11.46 51.75
CA THR A 913 -77.22 -10.31 50.84
C THR A 913 -76.35 -10.72 49.65
N SER A 914 -76.57 -10.10 48.49
CA SER A 914 -75.76 -10.29 47.28
C SER A 914 -74.91 -9.07 46.99
N VAL A 915 -73.74 -9.28 46.40
CA VAL A 915 -72.79 -8.20 46.05
C VAL A 915 -72.87 -7.81 44.58
N SER A 916 -72.85 -6.50 44.32
CA SER A 916 -72.53 -5.93 43.00
C SER A 916 -71.51 -4.80 43.17
N ILE A 917 -70.73 -4.52 42.13
CA ILE A 917 -69.64 -3.54 42.18
C ILE A 917 -69.97 -2.33 41.31
N GLN A 918 -69.85 -1.14 41.89
CA GLN A 918 -69.66 0.09 41.16
C GLN A 918 -68.16 0.39 41.13
N ASN A 919 -67.54 0.21 39.96
CA ASN A 919 -66.11 0.44 39.82
C ASN A 919 -65.74 1.91 40.03
N GLN A 920 -64.47 2.10 40.40
CA GLN A 920 -63.99 3.40 40.82
C GLN A 920 -63.98 4.42 39.68
N VAL A 921 -64.32 5.67 40.01
CA VAL A 921 -64.13 6.85 39.16
C VAL A 921 -63.40 7.90 39.99
N GLY A 922 -62.22 8.31 39.55
CA GLY A 922 -61.39 9.26 40.31
C GLY A 922 -60.88 8.68 41.64
N GLY A 923 -60.63 7.37 41.69
CA GLY A 923 -60.13 6.67 42.87
C GLY A 923 -61.22 6.21 43.85
N ILE A 924 -62.51 6.50 43.60
CA ILE A 924 -63.60 6.15 44.52
C ILE A 924 -64.61 5.24 43.83
N GLY A 925 -64.83 4.05 44.39
CA GLY A 925 -65.86 3.10 43.97
C GLY A 925 -66.71 2.63 45.14
N ALA A 926 -67.62 1.69 44.87
CA ALA A 926 -68.46 1.10 45.91
C ALA A 926 -68.76 -0.38 45.70
N VAL A 927 -68.79 -1.11 46.81
CA VAL A 927 -69.41 -2.42 46.94
C VAL A 927 -70.87 -2.19 47.33
N ILE A 928 -71.80 -2.64 46.51
CA ILE A 928 -73.23 -2.52 46.76
C ILE A 928 -73.75 -3.84 47.30
N LEU A 929 -74.13 -3.84 48.57
CA LEU A 929 -74.82 -4.96 49.22
C LEU A 929 -76.32 -4.80 49.00
N ALA A 930 -76.97 -5.78 48.38
CA ALA A 930 -78.41 -5.76 48.22
C ALA A 930 -79.11 -5.79 49.59
N ALA A 931 -80.29 -5.16 49.68
CA ALA A 931 -81.13 -5.30 50.87
C ALA A 931 -81.33 -6.79 51.21
N PRO A 932 -81.12 -7.23 52.47
CA PRO A 932 -81.25 -8.64 52.82
C PRO A 932 -82.68 -9.15 52.61
N SER A 933 -82.81 -10.38 52.10
CA SER A 933 -84.11 -11.03 51.87
C SER A 933 -84.16 -12.40 52.55
N PRO A 934 -84.95 -12.59 53.64
CA PRO A 934 -85.85 -11.60 54.26
C PRO A 934 -85.08 -10.45 54.95
N ALA A 935 -85.78 -9.33 55.22
CA ALA A 935 -85.22 -8.18 55.92
C ALA A 935 -84.75 -8.59 57.33
N VAL A 936 -83.44 -8.56 57.55
CA VAL A 936 -82.77 -9.01 58.78
C VAL A 936 -81.77 -7.94 59.20
N THR A 937 -81.80 -7.54 60.47
CA THR A 937 -80.81 -6.65 61.07
C THR A 937 -79.55 -7.43 61.46
N GLY A 938 -78.39 -6.78 61.37
CA GLY A 938 -77.10 -7.42 61.60
C GLY A 938 -75.99 -6.72 60.84
N TYR A 939 -74.85 -7.39 60.70
CA TYR A 939 -73.72 -6.87 59.94
C TYR A 939 -73.13 -7.92 59.00
N VAL A 940 -72.40 -7.46 57.99
CA VAL A 940 -71.63 -8.26 57.05
C VAL A 940 -70.23 -7.67 56.99
N ASP A 941 -69.22 -8.48 57.32
CA ASP A 941 -67.83 -8.09 57.06
C ASP A 941 -67.53 -8.31 55.56
N VAL A 942 -66.97 -7.27 54.94
CA VAL A 942 -66.69 -7.16 53.51
C VAL A 942 -65.17 -7.12 53.35
N GLU A 943 -64.58 -8.23 52.92
CA GLU A 943 -63.17 -8.31 52.55
C GLU A 943 -63.01 -8.16 51.04
N VAL A 944 -62.08 -7.31 50.60
CA VAL A 944 -61.70 -7.20 49.18
C VAL A 944 -60.43 -8.01 48.95
N ASN A 945 -60.56 -9.14 48.27
CA ASN A 945 -59.44 -10.01 47.88
C ASN A 945 -58.63 -9.39 46.73
N LEU A 946 -57.39 -9.01 47.04
CA LEU A 946 -56.44 -8.38 46.13
C LEU A 946 -55.34 -9.33 45.65
N SER A 947 -55.54 -10.65 45.70
CA SER A 947 -54.53 -11.64 45.26
C SER A 947 -54.08 -11.48 43.80
N SER A 948 -54.93 -10.95 42.92
CA SER A 948 -54.55 -10.62 41.53
C SER A 948 -53.95 -9.21 41.36
N MET A 949 -53.91 -8.41 42.43
CA MET A 949 -53.45 -7.02 42.47
C MET A 949 -52.68 -6.76 43.76
N GLN A 950 -51.73 -7.63 44.10
CA GLN A 950 -51.00 -7.58 45.37
C GLN A 950 -50.28 -6.24 45.59
N TYR A 951 -49.95 -5.53 44.51
CA TYR A 951 -49.41 -4.17 44.55
C TYR A 951 -50.34 -3.14 45.24
N LEU A 952 -51.62 -3.46 45.46
CA LEU A 952 -52.60 -2.66 46.20
C LEU A 952 -52.88 -3.18 47.62
N GLN A 953 -52.20 -4.23 48.08
CA GLN A 953 -52.26 -4.68 49.47
C GLN A 953 -51.49 -3.71 50.39
N HIS A 954 -51.86 -3.71 51.68
CA HIS A 954 -51.27 -2.87 52.72
C HIS A 954 -51.17 -3.66 54.03
N ASP A 955 -50.55 -3.08 55.06
CA ASP A 955 -50.50 -3.61 56.42
C ASP A 955 -51.75 -3.09 57.16
N TRP A 956 -52.78 -3.93 57.28
CA TRP A 956 -54.06 -3.55 57.90
C TRP A 956 -54.17 -4.19 59.29
N PRO A 957 -54.57 -3.45 60.34
CA PRO A 957 -54.53 -3.93 61.74
C PRO A 957 -55.56 -5.02 62.08
N HIS A 958 -56.28 -5.59 61.10
CA HIS A 958 -57.41 -6.48 61.28
C HIS A 958 -57.01 -7.96 61.47
N ASP A 959 -55.91 -8.42 60.90
CA ASP A 959 -55.47 -9.81 61.01
C ASP A 959 -54.75 -10.11 62.36
N GLY A 960 -54.52 -9.08 63.16
CA GLY A 960 -53.97 -9.16 64.51
C GLY A 960 -52.46 -8.94 64.58
N ASN A 961 -51.78 -8.60 63.49
CA ASN A 961 -50.43 -8.06 63.53
C ASN A 961 -50.34 -6.73 62.75
N VAL A 962 -49.37 -5.90 63.12
CA VAL A 962 -48.93 -4.75 62.31
C VAL A 962 -47.44 -4.98 62.14
N ASP A 963 -47.13 -6.01 61.36
CA ASP A 963 -45.78 -6.56 61.25
C ASP A 963 -44.92 -5.84 60.19
N GLY A 964 -45.49 -4.83 59.53
CA GLY A 964 -44.86 -4.02 58.50
C GLY A 964 -44.89 -4.65 57.11
N LEU A 965 -45.51 -5.83 56.94
CA LEU A 965 -45.64 -6.50 55.65
C LEU A 965 -46.88 -5.98 54.89
N PHE A 966 -46.70 -5.65 53.62
CA PHE A 966 -47.80 -5.13 52.78
C PHE A 966 -48.55 -6.27 52.06
N ASN A 967 -49.18 -7.18 52.80
CA ASN A 967 -49.78 -8.41 52.29
C ASN A 967 -51.27 -8.59 52.65
N ASP A 968 -51.90 -7.60 53.28
CA ASP A 968 -53.28 -7.74 53.77
C ASP A 968 -54.31 -7.19 52.80
N ASN A 969 -55.45 -7.88 52.79
CA ASN A 969 -56.67 -7.43 52.12
C ASN A 969 -57.43 -6.46 53.05
N PRO A 970 -58.00 -5.36 52.53
CA PRO A 970 -58.80 -4.46 53.34
C PRO A 970 -60.13 -5.10 53.71
N VAL A 971 -60.54 -4.92 54.97
CA VAL A 971 -61.82 -5.38 55.51
C VAL A 971 -62.62 -4.20 56.05
N SER A 972 -63.92 -4.20 55.78
CA SER A 972 -64.87 -3.23 56.35
C SER A 972 -66.14 -3.93 56.82
N ARG A 973 -67.01 -3.20 57.52
CA ARG A 973 -68.30 -3.69 58.01
C ARG A 973 -69.46 -2.91 57.40
N GLY A 974 -70.36 -3.63 56.73
CA GLY A 974 -71.67 -3.15 56.33
C GLY A 974 -72.72 -3.54 57.38
N THR A 975 -73.36 -2.58 58.04
CA THR A 975 -74.36 -2.86 59.08
C THR A 975 -75.77 -2.46 58.62
N PHE A 976 -76.71 -3.38 58.74
CA PHE A 976 -78.13 -3.20 58.43
C PHE A 976 -78.95 -3.06 59.72
N GLY A 977 -79.76 -2.00 59.83
CA GLY A 977 -80.79 -1.85 60.87
C GLY A 977 -80.34 -1.26 62.21
N ILE A 978 -79.27 -0.45 62.23
CA ILE A 978 -78.72 0.18 63.46
C ILE A 978 -79.50 1.39 63.96
N TYR A 979 -80.27 2.04 63.08
CA TYR A 979 -81.18 3.12 63.47
C TYR A 979 -82.61 2.58 63.57
N SER A 980 -82.92 1.87 64.65
CA SER A 980 -84.32 1.76 65.06
C SER A 980 -84.74 3.09 65.69
N GLY A 981 -85.09 4.07 64.86
CA GLY A 981 -85.96 5.14 65.34
C GLY A 981 -87.27 4.54 65.83
N ASP A 982 -87.91 5.17 66.82
CA ASP A 982 -89.28 4.80 67.24
C ASP A 982 -90.17 4.68 65.98
N PRO A 983 -90.94 3.60 65.81
CA PRO A 983 -91.79 3.39 64.63
C PRO A 983 -92.80 4.52 64.37
N ASN A 984 -92.94 5.49 65.29
CA ASN A 984 -93.78 6.69 65.14
C ASN A 984 -93.03 7.96 64.72
N VAL A 985 -91.71 7.93 64.52
CA VAL A 985 -90.92 9.09 64.10
C VAL A 985 -90.70 9.07 62.59
N ILE A 986 -91.51 9.83 61.86
CA ILE A 986 -91.48 9.96 60.39
C ILE A 986 -90.51 11.04 59.88
N TYR A 987 -89.80 11.74 60.77
CA TYR A 987 -88.80 12.74 60.39
C TYR A 987 -87.79 12.96 61.51
N MET A 988 -86.50 12.82 61.18
CA MET A 988 -85.39 13.19 62.05
C MET A 988 -84.39 13.99 61.21
N ARG A 989 -84.02 15.18 61.67
CA ARG A 989 -83.09 16.10 61.00
C ARG A 989 -81.87 16.27 61.90
N GLU A 990 -80.75 15.68 61.50
CA GLU A 990 -79.45 16.03 62.05
C GLU A 990 -79.02 17.38 61.46
N LEU A 991 -78.75 18.33 62.33
CA LEU A 991 -78.15 19.62 62.00
C LEU A 991 -76.66 19.51 62.35
N TYR A 992 -75.80 19.55 61.34
CA TYR A 992 -74.37 19.80 61.50
C TYR A 992 -74.10 21.30 61.67
#